data_AF-A0A1F5N473-F1
#
_entry.id   AF-A0A1F5N473-F1
#
_cell.length_a   1.000
_cell.length_b   1.000
_cell.length_c   1.000
_cell.angle_alpha   90.00
_cell.angle_beta   90.00
_cell.angle_gamma   90.00
#
_symmetry.space_group_name_H-M   'P 1'
#
loop_
_entity.id
_entity.type
_entity.pdbx_description
1 polymer ?
#
loop_
_entity_poly.entity_id
_entity_poly.type
_entity_poly.pdbx_seq_one_letter_code
_entity_poly.pdbx_strand_id
1 'polypeptide(L)'
;MIKNLFKIIFFALFTFFLAQPILASQNSFVSVVNPIRGNDFWEQKDQKIETAVLGENEILKKYKVPATYLFRYDALLDKNLADKLNNSPDEKGLFLEVTPSWTKASGVDYHKGETWHSAASAFLTGYEFKQREQLLDSAFEKFKSIFGVYPKSVGAWWVDAYSLDYMQKKYGVITALIVADQYTTDNYQIWGQYFSTPYYPAKTNALHPAQTLENKIPLVIQQWAIRDPVNSYGNGVDESTYSVQANDYIDYHNLDTSYFSKLIDIYTKQPLGKFSQIVVGLENSYDWVKYSREYENQIKALANKRASGQISLVTMQGFASWYQRAYPNLSPEQIIVADDPLGTFRKGVWFMSPYYRAGWFFNNDGSVFRDIRQYVDGEEELCFKTRCDSVNFATSATRVLDDVSFGHKWVIDQGRISDFKVEKKGEEFVLSYKNEAGNFRQIGFLPRDLSIDGKVLSIDTAILSATKKENSPLKNSAVSDNFLKWSFVSVVQKIFEFLIFLSLVIVLPGFVLTHRAFKKDAPAFLRIFISAAVGFVVLTLLFYITSLLRIRFLVFVYILMNLIIFLHLKLYSNIKINLLNFKEPLNLILLVIIPAGTVFQIIPIFKSGLTFSYGLGFWGPNAHDGVWHIALINELIKSVPPVNPIYSGVILKNYHFFYDLLVAATNYLSAVPVADLIFRFYPIMFSLMLGIGSYYLIMELFQSKIASLFSLYLIYFAGSFGWIVEYLREKHFGGESAFWANQAVSFNLNPPFAISLVIIIALFHIIFNLSNFSRLRNIILAILLAGSLIGFKSYGAILVLAALLFVGLIKRQLYFLIIFIGALLVSVLIFLPNFDITSNLLVFVPFWFIHSMIDSPDRAGWVRLSLAREAGFTTHNWFKIVGVEVLSLVIFIVGNLGLRVVSLLSLVKIKNIIRDEKFLLLFILSFLAFLIPILFIQSGNPWNTIQFSYYGLYIAALASGSVLLLVTKLPKYISVLAICIILILAPVNSIVTANSYLGKNPHAFISTKELQGLQFLSNQPDGVILTFPYDEKLKQKLVEPWPILAYDSTAYVSAVSKKAVYLEDESQNQILLTNYKRKLVASKDFFLKSVTKSINFLHDNHIKYIYLPKIFNVRLDESTNIVKNIFENEEVVIYKLNTY
;
A
#
# COMPACT_ATOMS: atom_id res chain seq x y z
N MET A 1 46.23 -10.65 -42.51
CA MET A 1 45.56 -11.97 -42.34
C MET A 1 44.65 -12.07 -41.11
N ILE A 2 44.85 -11.27 -40.04
CA ILE A 2 44.03 -11.32 -38.80
C ILE A 2 42.69 -10.55 -38.88
N LYS A 3 42.51 -9.61 -39.83
CA LYS A 3 41.24 -8.88 -40.04
C LYS A 3 40.14 -9.66 -40.78
N ASN A 4 40.48 -10.73 -41.52
CA ASN A 4 39.50 -11.59 -42.20
C ASN A 4 39.07 -12.79 -41.35
N LEU A 5 39.88 -13.21 -40.36
CA LEU A 5 39.53 -14.29 -39.44
C LEU A 5 38.41 -13.87 -38.47
N PHE A 6 38.38 -12.61 -38.05
CA PHE A 6 37.30 -12.06 -37.22
C PHE A 6 35.96 -11.97 -37.96
N LYS A 7 35.97 -11.71 -39.28
CA LYS A 7 34.73 -11.72 -40.09
C LYS A 7 34.19 -13.13 -40.30
N ILE A 8 35.05 -14.15 -40.43
CA ILE A 8 34.62 -15.54 -40.62
C ILE A 8 34.16 -16.17 -39.31
N ILE A 9 34.78 -15.84 -38.17
CA ILE A 9 34.31 -16.28 -36.85
C ILE A 9 33.01 -15.57 -36.46
N PHE A 10 32.85 -14.28 -36.81
CA PHE A 10 31.59 -13.55 -36.61
C PHE A 10 30.47 -14.07 -37.51
N PHE A 11 30.78 -14.49 -38.75
CA PHE A 11 29.80 -15.09 -39.67
C PHE A 11 29.45 -16.54 -39.28
N ALA A 12 30.42 -17.33 -38.79
CA ALA A 12 30.20 -18.69 -38.29
C ALA A 12 29.41 -18.73 -36.97
N LEU A 13 29.61 -17.74 -36.09
CA LEU A 13 28.78 -17.51 -34.89
C LEU A 13 27.39 -16.96 -35.24
N PHE A 14 27.23 -16.26 -36.38
CA PHE A 14 25.91 -15.84 -36.86
C PHE A 14 25.13 -16.97 -37.53
N THR A 15 25.80 -17.94 -38.16
CA THR A 15 25.16 -19.09 -38.81
C THR A 15 24.73 -20.19 -37.85
N PHE A 16 25.15 -20.17 -36.57
CA PHE A 16 24.60 -21.03 -35.52
C PHE A 16 23.41 -20.42 -34.77
N PHE A 17 23.00 -19.18 -35.09
CA PHE A 17 21.84 -18.50 -34.48
C PHE A 17 20.63 -18.33 -35.40
N LEU A 18 20.62 -18.95 -36.59
CA LEU A 18 19.49 -18.89 -37.53
C LEU A 18 18.95 -20.27 -37.93
N ALA A 19 19.04 -21.25 -37.05
CA ALA A 19 18.07 -22.34 -37.04
C ALA A 19 16.89 -21.89 -36.18
N GLN A 20 16.01 -21.05 -36.73
CA GLN A 20 14.67 -20.98 -36.16
C GLN A 20 14.05 -22.36 -36.38
N PRO A 21 13.53 -23.03 -35.34
CA PRO A 21 12.64 -24.14 -35.60
C PRO A 21 11.51 -23.54 -36.44
N ILE A 22 11.25 -24.15 -37.60
CA ILE A 22 9.99 -23.97 -38.29
C ILE A 22 8.96 -24.53 -37.31
N LEU A 23 8.52 -23.68 -36.37
CA LEU A 23 7.34 -23.91 -35.56
C LEU A 23 6.24 -24.11 -36.59
N ALA A 24 5.70 -25.33 -36.65
CA ALA A 24 4.56 -25.64 -37.47
C ALA A 24 3.53 -24.52 -37.28
N SER A 25 3.16 -23.85 -38.36
CA SER A 25 2.17 -22.78 -38.35
C SER A 25 0.91 -23.30 -37.65
N GLN A 26 0.68 -22.82 -36.43
CA GLN A 26 -0.56 -23.05 -35.72
C GLN A 26 -1.66 -22.31 -36.47
N ASN A 27 -2.83 -22.94 -36.55
CA ASN A 27 -3.96 -22.34 -37.25
C ASN A 27 -4.50 -21.17 -36.43
N SER A 28 -4.07 -19.95 -36.78
CA SER A 28 -4.48 -18.71 -36.12
C SER A 28 -5.48 -17.96 -36.98
N PHE A 29 -6.71 -17.83 -36.50
CA PHE A 29 -7.82 -17.23 -37.25
C PHE A 29 -8.20 -15.87 -36.70
N VAL A 30 -8.50 -14.92 -37.60
CA VAL A 30 -9.12 -13.64 -37.25
C VAL A 30 -10.39 -13.48 -38.07
N SER A 31 -11.51 -13.21 -37.39
CA SER A 31 -12.78 -12.90 -38.03
C SER A 31 -13.11 -11.44 -37.90
N VAL A 32 -13.23 -10.76 -39.05
CA VAL A 32 -13.69 -9.36 -39.06
C VAL A 32 -15.20 -9.34 -39.14
N VAL A 33 -15.85 -8.77 -38.11
CA VAL A 33 -17.31 -8.80 -37.96
C VAL A 33 -17.82 -7.40 -37.69
N ASN A 34 -18.75 -6.90 -38.50
CA ASN A 34 -19.29 -5.55 -38.34
C ASN A 34 -20.81 -5.62 -38.10
N PRO A 35 -21.27 -5.42 -36.86
CA PRO A 35 -22.69 -5.27 -36.54
C PRO A 35 -23.26 -3.98 -37.13
N ILE A 36 -24.45 -4.08 -37.74
CA ILE A 36 -25.14 -2.98 -38.42
C ILE A 36 -26.48 -2.72 -37.72
N ARG A 37 -26.59 -1.54 -37.09
CA ARG A 37 -27.82 -0.98 -36.53
C ARG A 37 -28.53 -0.08 -37.55
N GLY A 38 -29.86 -0.11 -37.54
CA GLY A 38 -30.72 0.69 -38.42
C GLY A 38 -31.29 1.94 -37.76
N ASN A 39 -32.46 2.38 -38.22
CA ASN A 39 -33.11 3.63 -37.79
C ASN A 39 -33.62 3.63 -36.35
N ASP A 40 -33.95 2.47 -35.77
CA ASP A 40 -34.44 2.42 -34.41
C ASP A 40 -33.32 2.84 -33.44
N PHE A 41 -33.58 3.79 -32.55
CA PHE A 41 -32.60 4.31 -31.58
C PHE A 41 -31.33 4.91 -32.20
N TRP A 42 -31.40 5.40 -33.45
CA TRP A 42 -30.25 6.08 -34.07
C TRP A 42 -29.98 7.45 -33.43
N GLU A 43 -28.82 7.61 -32.79
CA GLU A 43 -28.48 8.82 -32.02
C GLU A 43 -27.52 9.77 -32.76
N GLN A 44 -26.82 9.31 -33.81
CA GLN A 44 -25.84 10.10 -34.55
C GLN A 44 -26.54 11.08 -35.52
N LYS A 45 -26.77 12.32 -35.07
CA LYS A 45 -27.52 13.33 -35.85
C LYS A 45 -26.83 13.76 -37.14
N ASP A 46 -25.51 13.79 -37.14
CA ASP A 46 -24.69 14.30 -38.25
C ASP A 46 -24.14 13.18 -39.15
N GLN A 47 -24.52 11.93 -38.89
CA GLN A 47 -24.06 10.75 -39.63
C GLN A 47 -25.26 9.93 -40.13
N LYS A 48 -25.24 9.57 -41.41
CA LYS A 48 -26.20 8.61 -41.97
C LYS A 48 -25.82 7.17 -41.59
N ILE A 49 -26.81 6.29 -41.49
CA ILE A 49 -26.63 4.88 -41.12
C ILE A 49 -25.62 4.17 -42.03
N GLU A 50 -25.65 4.48 -43.32
CA GLU A 50 -24.76 3.86 -44.31
C GLU A 50 -23.32 4.39 -44.29
N THR A 51 -23.03 5.52 -43.64
CA THR A 51 -21.71 6.19 -43.74
C THR A 51 -20.58 5.28 -43.26
N ALA A 52 -20.67 4.77 -42.03
CA ALA A 52 -19.66 3.88 -41.46
C ALA A 52 -19.59 2.55 -42.24
N VAL A 53 -20.75 1.93 -42.52
CA VAL A 53 -20.84 0.65 -43.23
C VAL A 53 -20.16 0.70 -44.61
N LEU A 54 -20.37 1.77 -45.37
CA LEU A 54 -19.75 1.94 -46.68
C LEU A 54 -18.24 2.22 -46.58
N GLY A 55 -17.82 3.00 -45.59
CA GLY A 55 -16.40 3.24 -45.32
C GLY A 55 -15.65 1.98 -44.89
N GLU A 56 -16.24 1.18 -44.00
CA GLU A 56 -15.72 -0.12 -43.61
C GLU A 56 -15.58 -1.06 -44.82
N ASN A 57 -16.62 -1.14 -45.66
CA ASN A 57 -16.61 -1.94 -46.88
C ASN A 57 -15.51 -1.50 -47.86
N GLU A 58 -15.32 -0.18 -48.04
CA GLU A 58 -14.24 0.35 -48.88
C GLU A 58 -12.86 -0.05 -48.36
N ILE A 59 -12.62 0.10 -47.06
CA ILE A 59 -11.36 -0.29 -46.41
C ILE A 59 -11.13 -1.81 -46.52
N LEU A 60 -12.15 -2.63 -46.23
CA LEU A 60 -12.04 -4.08 -46.32
C LEU A 60 -11.73 -4.55 -47.74
N LYS A 61 -12.38 -3.97 -48.76
CA LYS A 61 -12.10 -4.22 -50.18
C LYS A 61 -10.67 -3.81 -50.55
N LYS A 62 -10.21 -2.64 -50.11
CA LYS A 62 -8.86 -2.13 -50.35
C LYS A 62 -7.80 -3.13 -49.88
N TYR A 63 -7.98 -3.74 -48.70
CA TYR A 63 -7.04 -4.72 -48.14
C TYR A 63 -7.40 -6.19 -48.42
N LYS A 64 -8.46 -6.43 -49.21
CA LYS A 64 -8.98 -7.77 -49.56
C LYS A 64 -9.27 -8.64 -48.33
N VAL A 65 -9.84 -8.06 -47.28
CA VAL A 65 -10.14 -8.77 -46.03
C VAL A 65 -11.60 -9.24 -46.06
N PRO A 66 -11.88 -10.55 -45.93
CA PRO A 66 -13.25 -11.05 -45.86
C PRO A 66 -13.89 -10.63 -44.52
N ALA A 67 -15.16 -10.23 -44.57
CA ALA A 67 -15.90 -9.83 -43.36
C ALA A 67 -17.25 -10.55 -43.23
N THR A 68 -17.82 -10.47 -42.03
CA THR A 68 -19.21 -10.84 -41.73
C THR A 68 -19.98 -9.60 -41.30
N TYR A 69 -21.03 -9.24 -42.03
CA TYR A 69 -21.93 -8.15 -41.67
C TYR A 69 -23.17 -8.70 -40.96
N LEU A 70 -23.39 -8.31 -39.70
CA LEU A 70 -24.54 -8.76 -38.91
C LEU A 70 -25.61 -7.67 -38.91
N PHE A 71 -26.72 -7.90 -39.61
CA PHE A 71 -27.79 -6.91 -39.76
C PHE A 71 -28.79 -7.00 -38.62
N ARG A 72 -29.02 -5.89 -37.91
CA ARG A 72 -30.18 -5.75 -37.04
C ARG A 72 -31.46 -5.70 -37.87
N TYR A 73 -32.58 -6.12 -37.30
CA TYR A 73 -33.83 -6.27 -38.05
C TYR A 73 -34.27 -4.97 -38.76
N ASP A 74 -34.17 -3.83 -38.10
CA ASP A 74 -34.49 -2.52 -38.66
C ASP A 74 -33.51 -2.07 -39.77
N ALA A 75 -32.24 -2.51 -39.72
CA ALA A 75 -31.28 -2.31 -40.80
C ALA A 75 -31.64 -3.11 -42.06
N LEU A 76 -32.26 -4.30 -41.90
CA LEU A 76 -32.79 -5.08 -43.04
C LEU A 76 -33.96 -4.39 -43.75
N LEU A 77 -34.65 -3.45 -43.09
CA LEU A 77 -35.73 -2.70 -43.70
C LEU A 77 -35.21 -1.60 -44.64
N ASP A 78 -33.95 -1.18 -44.48
CA ASP A 78 -33.30 -0.21 -45.35
C ASP A 78 -32.81 -0.89 -46.64
N LYS A 79 -33.62 -0.75 -47.70
CA LYS A 79 -33.31 -1.29 -49.02
C LYS A 79 -31.98 -0.76 -49.57
N ASN A 80 -31.65 0.51 -49.34
CA ASN A 80 -30.42 1.10 -49.87
C ASN A 80 -29.18 0.47 -49.24
N LEU A 81 -29.23 0.17 -47.94
CA LEU A 81 -28.15 -0.50 -47.23
C LEU A 81 -28.03 -1.98 -47.61
N ALA A 82 -29.16 -2.69 -47.63
CA ALA A 82 -29.20 -4.10 -47.99
C ALA A 82 -28.72 -4.33 -49.43
N ASP A 83 -29.20 -3.56 -50.41
CA ASP A 83 -28.85 -3.71 -51.83
C ASP A 83 -27.36 -3.44 -52.09
N LYS A 84 -26.77 -2.44 -51.42
CA LYS A 84 -25.34 -2.10 -51.56
C LYS A 84 -24.41 -3.20 -51.06
N LEU A 85 -24.82 -3.96 -50.04
CA LEU A 85 -24.05 -5.09 -49.50
C LEU A 85 -24.43 -6.43 -50.13
N ASN A 86 -25.60 -6.53 -50.77
CA ASN A 86 -26.08 -7.76 -51.42
C ASN A 86 -25.08 -8.27 -52.47
N ASN A 87 -24.49 -7.35 -53.24
CA ASN A 87 -23.50 -7.67 -54.28
C ASN A 87 -22.06 -7.92 -53.76
N SER A 88 -21.80 -7.80 -52.45
CA SER A 88 -20.48 -8.10 -51.87
C SER A 88 -20.28 -9.62 -51.72
N PRO A 89 -19.08 -10.19 -51.89
CA PRO A 89 -18.83 -11.60 -51.55
C PRO A 89 -18.76 -11.87 -50.04
N ASP A 90 -18.82 -10.83 -49.21
CA ASP A 90 -18.78 -10.93 -47.74
C ASP A 90 -19.99 -11.68 -47.18
N GLU A 91 -19.81 -12.27 -46.00
CA GLU A 91 -20.87 -13.00 -45.31
C GLU A 91 -21.91 -12.04 -44.74
N LYS A 92 -23.19 -12.42 -44.79
CA LYS A 92 -24.29 -11.70 -44.14
C LYS A 92 -24.92 -12.59 -43.08
N GLY A 93 -25.21 -12.00 -41.93
CA GLY A 93 -25.88 -12.64 -40.80
C GLY A 93 -26.86 -11.70 -40.12
N LEU A 94 -27.43 -12.14 -39.01
CA LEU A 94 -28.37 -11.36 -38.19
C LEU A 94 -27.72 -10.86 -36.91
N PHE A 95 -27.99 -9.60 -36.55
CA PHE A 95 -27.71 -9.04 -35.23
C PHE A 95 -29.01 -8.99 -34.43
N LEU A 96 -29.15 -9.89 -33.44
CA LEU A 96 -30.37 -10.20 -32.69
C LEU A 96 -30.59 -9.24 -31.52
N GLU A 97 -30.41 -7.94 -31.76
CA GLU A 97 -30.75 -6.88 -30.82
C GLU A 97 -32.20 -6.45 -31.06
N VAL A 98 -33.08 -6.66 -30.07
CA VAL A 98 -34.52 -6.48 -30.22
C VAL A 98 -34.90 -5.00 -30.32
N THR A 99 -35.72 -4.65 -31.32
CA THR A 99 -36.16 -3.26 -31.57
C THR A 99 -37.68 -3.16 -31.74
N PRO A 100 -38.28 -1.97 -31.58
CA PRO A 100 -39.72 -1.77 -31.78
C PRO A 100 -40.19 -2.16 -33.19
N SER A 101 -39.38 -1.91 -34.21
CA SER A 101 -39.70 -2.33 -35.58
C SER A 101 -39.74 -3.85 -35.72
N TRP A 102 -38.83 -4.56 -35.03
CA TRP A 102 -38.79 -6.02 -35.03
C TRP A 102 -39.98 -6.64 -34.27
N THR A 103 -40.26 -6.17 -33.06
CA THR A 103 -41.37 -6.72 -32.27
C THR A 103 -42.72 -6.48 -32.95
N LYS A 104 -42.92 -5.28 -33.52
CA LYS A 104 -44.13 -4.95 -34.30
C LYS A 104 -44.32 -5.89 -35.48
N ALA A 105 -43.27 -6.18 -36.24
CA ALA A 105 -43.33 -7.10 -37.37
C ALA A 105 -43.58 -8.56 -36.97
N SER A 106 -43.26 -8.91 -35.73
CA SER A 106 -43.40 -10.27 -35.17
C SER A 106 -44.72 -10.49 -34.44
N GLY A 107 -45.54 -9.45 -34.26
CA GLY A 107 -46.75 -9.52 -33.42
C GLY A 107 -46.44 -9.67 -31.93
N VAL A 108 -45.29 -9.14 -31.48
CA VAL A 108 -44.83 -9.17 -30.08
C VAL A 108 -44.80 -7.73 -29.55
N ASP A 109 -45.14 -7.54 -28.27
CA ASP A 109 -45.06 -6.23 -27.62
C ASP A 109 -43.60 -5.88 -27.29
N TYR A 110 -43.20 -4.63 -27.54
CA TYR A 110 -41.85 -4.17 -27.18
C TYR A 110 -41.73 -3.92 -25.68
N HIS A 111 -40.81 -4.60 -25.00
CA HIS A 111 -40.52 -4.36 -23.60
C HIS A 111 -39.56 -3.17 -23.46
N LYS A 112 -40.04 -2.07 -22.86
CA LYS A 112 -39.24 -0.87 -22.64
C LYS A 112 -38.64 -0.86 -21.23
N GLY A 113 -37.35 -1.15 -21.13
CA GLY A 113 -36.55 -0.99 -19.90
C GLY A 113 -36.09 0.46 -19.70
N GLU A 114 -35.13 0.66 -18.80
CA GLU A 114 -34.60 1.99 -18.46
C GLU A 114 -33.90 2.64 -19.65
N THR A 115 -33.10 1.87 -20.38
CA THR A 115 -32.47 2.25 -21.63
C THR A 115 -32.81 1.24 -22.72
N TRP A 116 -32.70 1.66 -23.98
CA TRP A 116 -33.00 0.78 -25.11
C TRP A 116 -32.04 -0.42 -25.19
N HIS A 117 -30.81 -0.26 -24.70
CA HIS A 117 -29.76 -1.29 -24.66
C HIS A 117 -29.82 -2.17 -23.39
N SER A 118 -30.78 -1.95 -22.49
CA SER A 118 -30.97 -2.79 -21.30
C SER A 118 -31.34 -4.23 -21.71
N ALA A 119 -30.92 -5.22 -20.90
CA ALA A 119 -31.12 -6.62 -21.22
C ALA A 119 -32.60 -7.02 -21.41
N ALA A 120 -33.53 -6.42 -20.66
CA ALA A 120 -34.97 -6.65 -20.80
C ALA A 120 -35.53 -6.21 -22.16
N SER A 121 -34.92 -5.19 -22.76
CA SER A 121 -35.33 -4.60 -24.04
C SER A 121 -34.61 -5.24 -25.21
N ALA A 122 -33.29 -5.33 -25.12
CA ALA A 122 -32.43 -5.62 -26.26
C ALA A 122 -32.20 -7.12 -26.49
N PHE A 123 -32.35 -7.98 -25.48
CA PHE A 123 -32.01 -9.40 -25.59
C PHE A 123 -33.26 -10.27 -25.71
N LEU A 124 -33.13 -11.39 -26.41
CA LEU A 124 -34.19 -12.42 -26.49
C LEU A 124 -34.61 -12.94 -25.11
N THR A 125 -33.69 -12.95 -24.13
CA THR A 125 -33.98 -13.32 -22.73
C THR A 125 -35.02 -12.41 -22.06
N GLY A 126 -35.23 -11.19 -22.57
CA GLY A 126 -36.28 -10.28 -22.09
C GLY A 126 -37.70 -10.71 -22.48
N TYR A 127 -37.85 -11.75 -23.30
CA TYR A 127 -39.10 -12.22 -23.89
C TYR A 127 -39.40 -13.68 -23.51
N GLU A 128 -40.67 -14.07 -23.51
CA GLU A 128 -41.10 -15.45 -23.28
C GLU A 128 -40.76 -16.36 -24.47
N PHE A 129 -40.65 -17.68 -24.30
CA PHE A 129 -40.19 -18.59 -25.38
C PHE A 129 -40.92 -18.43 -26.70
N LYS A 130 -42.26 -18.42 -26.66
CA LYS A 130 -43.05 -18.25 -27.88
C LYS A 130 -42.80 -16.91 -28.55
N GLN A 131 -42.54 -15.87 -27.76
CA GLN A 131 -42.19 -14.55 -28.29
C GLN A 131 -40.78 -14.57 -28.90
N ARG A 132 -39.81 -15.25 -28.26
CA ARG A 132 -38.47 -15.46 -28.82
C ARG A 132 -38.56 -16.17 -30.18
N GLU A 133 -39.34 -17.24 -30.27
CA GLU A 133 -39.58 -17.98 -31.52
C GLU A 133 -40.23 -17.10 -32.61
N GLN A 134 -41.25 -16.32 -32.26
CA GLN A 134 -41.91 -15.39 -33.19
C GLN A 134 -40.95 -14.32 -33.72
N LEU A 135 -40.14 -13.74 -32.83
CA LEU A 135 -39.10 -12.77 -33.19
C LEU A 135 -38.07 -13.41 -34.14
N LEU A 136 -37.54 -14.58 -33.77
CA LEU A 136 -36.58 -15.29 -34.60
C LEU A 136 -37.15 -15.66 -35.96
N ASP A 137 -38.36 -16.20 -36.01
CA ASP A 137 -39.01 -16.58 -37.27
C ASP A 137 -39.19 -15.38 -38.21
N SER A 138 -39.67 -14.24 -37.69
CA SER A 138 -39.85 -13.05 -38.50
C SER A 138 -38.52 -12.51 -39.04
N ALA A 139 -37.45 -12.52 -38.23
CA ALA A 139 -36.13 -12.04 -38.65
C ALA A 139 -35.51 -12.95 -39.71
N PHE A 140 -35.63 -14.27 -39.55
CA PHE A 140 -35.07 -15.24 -40.50
C PHE A 140 -35.83 -15.25 -41.82
N GLU A 141 -37.16 -15.18 -41.81
CA GLU A 141 -37.96 -15.04 -43.04
C GLU A 141 -37.67 -13.72 -43.74
N LYS A 142 -37.54 -12.62 -42.98
CA LYS A 142 -37.17 -11.32 -43.54
C LYS A 142 -35.80 -11.36 -44.19
N PHE A 143 -34.80 -11.94 -43.51
CA PHE A 143 -33.44 -12.11 -44.04
C PHE A 143 -33.45 -12.92 -45.35
N LYS A 144 -34.15 -14.07 -45.38
CA LYS A 144 -34.26 -14.91 -46.58
C LYS A 144 -34.99 -14.18 -47.72
N SER A 145 -35.98 -13.36 -47.43
CA SER A 145 -36.68 -12.58 -48.47
C SER A 145 -35.76 -11.58 -49.19
N ILE A 146 -34.68 -11.14 -48.53
CA ILE A 146 -33.73 -10.15 -49.06
C ILE A 146 -32.54 -10.85 -49.73
N PHE A 147 -31.93 -11.83 -49.06
CA PHE A 147 -30.69 -12.47 -49.50
C PHE A 147 -30.88 -13.86 -50.14
N GLY A 148 -32.12 -14.36 -50.21
CA GLY A 148 -32.47 -15.65 -50.83
C GLY A 148 -32.14 -16.90 -49.98
N VAL A 149 -31.41 -16.75 -48.88
CA VAL A 149 -30.98 -17.85 -47.99
C VAL A 149 -31.18 -17.48 -46.52
N TYR A 150 -31.30 -18.46 -45.64
CA TYR A 150 -31.24 -18.21 -44.20
C TYR A 150 -29.79 -17.95 -43.75
N PRO A 151 -29.58 -17.10 -42.72
CA PRO A 151 -28.25 -16.77 -42.24
C PRO A 151 -27.60 -17.99 -41.56
N LYS A 152 -26.28 -18.13 -41.71
CA LYS A 152 -25.48 -19.17 -41.03
C LYS A 152 -24.79 -18.66 -39.76
N SER A 153 -24.62 -17.35 -39.67
CA SER A 153 -24.08 -16.64 -38.51
C SER A 153 -25.11 -15.67 -37.94
N VAL A 154 -25.19 -15.65 -36.63
CA VAL A 154 -25.98 -14.67 -35.87
C VAL A 154 -25.09 -14.03 -34.80
N GLY A 155 -25.54 -12.93 -34.20
CA GLY A 155 -24.85 -12.36 -33.07
C GLY A 155 -25.74 -11.43 -32.25
N ALA A 156 -25.39 -11.24 -30.99
CA ALA A 156 -25.93 -10.22 -30.11
C ALA A 156 -24.91 -9.96 -29.00
N TRP A 157 -25.21 -9.03 -28.09
CA TRP A 157 -24.46 -8.97 -26.84
C TRP A 157 -24.62 -10.26 -26.02
N TRP A 158 -25.84 -10.85 -26.01
CA TRP A 158 -26.10 -12.18 -25.44
C TRP A 158 -27.15 -12.96 -26.24
N VAL A 159 -26.95 -14.27 -26.38
CA VAL A 159 -27.94 -15.20 -26.94
C VAL A 159 -28.05 -16.42 -26.01
N ASP A 160 -29.25 -16.69 -25.53
CA ASP A 160 -29.54 -17.78 -24.59
C ASP A 160 -29.51 -19.18 -25.25
N ALA A 161 -29.31 -20.21 -24.44
CA ALA A 161 -29.17 -21.59 -24.89
C ALA A 161 -30.41 -22.09 -25.64
N TYR A 162 -31.61 -21.70 -25.17
CA TYR A 162 -32.86 -22.08 -25.83
C TYR A 162 -32.93 -21.51 -27.25
N SER A 163 -32.66 -20.21 -27.39
CA SER A 163 -32.69 -19.53 -28.69
C SER A 163 -31.61 -20.03 -29.64
N LEU A 164 -30.41 -20.35 -29.12
CA LEU A 164 -29.32 -21.01 -29.85
C LEU A 164 -29.73 -22.39 -30.41
N ASP A 165 -30.31 -23.25 -29.57
CA ASP A 165 -30.77 -24.59 -29.98
C ASP A 165 -31.92 -24.52 -30.99
N TYR A 166 -32.87 -23.60 -30.79
CA TYR A 166 -33.97 -23.37 -31.73
C TYR A 166 -33.48 -22.94 -33.12
N MET A 167 -32.60 -21.94 -33.18
CA MET A 167 -32.03 -21.46 -34.45
C MET A 167 -31.18 -22.53 -35.14
N GLN A 168 -30.44 -23.33 -34.37
CA GLN A 168 -29.65 -24.43 -34.91
C GLN A 168 -30.56 -25.50 -35.55
N LYS A 169 -31.60 -25.95 -34.85
CA LYS A 169 -32.51 -27.01 -35.31
C LYS A 169 -33.35 -26.58 -36.50
N LYS A 170 -33.94 -25.37 -36.45
CA LYS A 170 -34.89 -24.91 -37.45
C LYS A 170 -34.22 -24.32 -38.70
N TYR A 171 -33.17 -23.53 -38.51
CA TYR A 171 -32.54 -22.76 -39.59
C TYR A 171 -31.11 -23.21 -39.94
N GLY A 172 -30.54 -24.12 -39.16
CA GLY A 172 -29.19 -24.62 -39.39
C GLY A 172 -28.11 -23.56 -39.21
N VAL A 173 -28.28 -22.67 -38.23
CA VAL A 173 -27.23 -21.75 -37.75
C VAL A 173 -26.06 -22.57 -37.21
N ILE A 174 -24.84 -22.19 -37.57
CA ILE A 174 -23.63 -22.92 -37.16
C ILE A 174 -22.70 -22.10 -36.25
N THR A 175 -22.97 -20.81 -36.08
CA THR A 175 -22.20 -19.96 -35.17
C THR A 175 -22.99 -18.76 -34.68
N ALA A 176 -22.69 -18.36 -33.45
CA ALA A 176 -23.23 -17.18 -32.81
C ALA A 176 -22.11 -16.33 -32.21
N LEU A 177 -22.21 -15.01 -32.35
CA LEU A 177 -21.39 -14.03 -31.65
C LEU A 177 -22.09 -13.59 -30.36
N ILE A 178 -21.39 -13.65 -29.23
CA ILE A 178 -21.82 -13.10 -27.94
C ILE A 178 -20.72 -12.19 -27.39
N VAL A 179 -20.98 -11.32 -26.42
CA VAL A 179 -19.93 -10.49 -25.80
C VAL A 179 -18.95 -11.33 -24.99
N ALA A 180 -17.67 -10.96 -24.99
CA ALA A 180 -16.69 -11.50 -24.03
C ALA A 180 -17.04 -11.12 -22.58
N ASP A 181 -16.43 -11.78 -21.60
CA ASP A 181 -16.67 -11.51 -20.17
C ASP A 181 -16.70 -10.01 -19.86
N GLN A 182 -17.78 -9.57 -19.21
CA GLN A 182 -17.95 -8.22 -18.69
C GLN A 182 -18.82 -8.22 -17.44
N TYR A 183 -18.43 -7.41 -16.46
CA TYR A 183 -19.03 -7.45 -15.14
C TYR A 183 -20.16 -6.42 -14.95
N THR A 184 -19.95 -5.16 -15.32
CA THR A 184 -20.97 -4.08 -15.17
C THR A 184 -21.11 -3.17 -16.39
N THR A 185 -20.31 -3.38 -17.43
CA THR A 185 -20.38 -2.60 -18.67
C THR A 185 -21.77 -2.76 -19.30
N ASP A 186 -22.35 -1.63 -19.71
CA ASP A 186 -23.71 -1.53 -20.30
C ASP A 186 -24.86 -2.01 -19.39
N ASN A 187 -24.66 -2.06 -18.06
CA ASN A 187 -25.65 -2.41 -17.05
C ASN A 187 -26.15 -3.88 -17.08
N TYR A 188 -25.34 -4.82 -17.56
CA TYR A 188 -25.59 -6.26 -17.42
C TYR A 188 -24.28 -7.03 -17.16
N GLN A 189 -24.40 -8.23 -16.59
CA GLN A 189 -23.27 -9.06 -16.17
C GLN A 189 -23.26 -10.39 -16.92
N ILE A 190 -22.29 -10.56 -17.82
CA ILE A 190 -22.03 -11.79 -18.57
C ILE A 190 -20.65 -12.25 -18.16
N TRP A 191 -20.60 -13.21 -17.24
CA TRP A 191 -19.40 -13.52 -16.47
C TRP A 191 -19.33 -15.01 -16.19
N GLY A 192 -18.22 -15.65 -16.53
CA GLY A 192 -18.01 -17.08 -16.23
C GLY A 192 -17.84 -18.00 -17.43
N GLN A 193 -18.05 -17.52 -18.65
CA GLN A 193 -17.85 -18.32 -19.87
C GLN A 193 -16.36 -18.59 -20.16
N TYR A 194 -16.03 -19.28 -21.25
CA TYR A 194 -14.63 -19.34 -21.68
C TYR A 194 -14.06 -17.93 -21.85
N PHE A 195 -12.86 -17.65 -21.36
CA PHE A 195 -12.29 -16.32 -21.46
C PHE A 195 -11.81 -16.06 -22.89
N SER A 196 -12.55 -15.23 -23.64
CA SER A 196 -12.18 -14.75 -24.99
C SER A 196 -11.81 -15.85 -25.99
N THR A 197 -12.43 -17.03 -25.89
CA THR A 197 -12.14 -18.18 -26.76
C THR A 197 -13.41 -18.91 -27.21
N PRO A 198 -13.39 -19.57 -28.38
CA PRO A 198 -14.58 -20.22 -28.93
C PRO A 198 -14.86 -21.59 -28.31
N TYR A 199 -16.14 -21.96 -28.23
CA TYR A 199 -16.61 -23.24 -27.67
C TYR A 199 -17.97 -23.66 -28.23
N TYR A 200 -18.33 -24.93 -28.05
CA TYR A 200 -19.70 -25.41 -28.18
C TYR A 200 -20.48 -25.21 -26.87
N PRO A 201 -21.63 -24.53 -26.87
CA PRO A 201 -22.42 -24.30 -25.67
C PRO A 201 -23.30 -25.50 -25.32
N ALA A 202 -23.70 -25.59 -24.05
CA ALA A 202 -24.65 -26.58 -23.55
C ALA A 202 -26.11 -26.21 -23.90
N LYS A 203 -27.01 -27.18 -24.00
CA LYS A 203 -28.44 -26.95 -24.33
C LYS A 203 -29.21 -26.22 -23.25
N THR A 204 -28.73 -26.26 -22.01
CA THR A 204 -29.40 -25.65 -20.84
C THR A 204 -28.76 -24.34 -20.38
N ASN A 205 -27.52 -24.04 -20.80
CA ASN A 205 -26.80 -22.84 -20.36
C ASN A 205 -25.73 -22.44 -21.38
N ALA A 206 -25.89 -21.26 -21.99
CA ALA A 206 -25.00 -20.82 -23.05
C ALA A 206 -23.63 -20.39 -22.52
N LEU A 207 -23.48 -20.04 -21.24
CA LEU A 207 -22.17 -19.74 -20.62
C LEU A 207 -21.31 -21.00 -20.49
N HIS A 208 -21.93 -22.17 -20.44
CA HIS A 208 -21.24 -23.42 -20.15
C HIS A 208 -20.84 -24.12 -21.45
N PRO A 209 -19.58 -24.54 -21.59
CA PRO A 209 -19.19 -25.46 -22.65
C PRO A 209 -19.90 -26.81 -22.47
N ALA A 210 -20.32 -27.42 -23.57
CA ALA A 210 -20.92 -28.75 -23.53
C ALA A 210 -19.91 -29.80 -23.05
N GLN A 211 -20.32 -30.61 -22.07
CA GLN A 211 -19.52 -31.71 -21.52
C GLN A 211 -19.84 -33.07 -22.13
N THR A 212 -20.98 -33.19 -22.83
CA THR A 212 -21.46 -34.41 -23.47
C THR A 212 -22.00 -34.10 -24.86
N LEU A 213 -21.98 -35.10 -25.75
CA LEU A 213 -22.54 -34.94 -27.11
C LEU A 213 -24.06 -34.71 -27.08
N GLU A 214 -24.74 -35.30 -26.10
CA GLU A 214 -26.18 -35.14 -25.91
C GLU A 214 -26.55 -33.72 -25.51
N ASN A 215 -25.80 -33.11 -24.59
CA ASN A 215 -26.05 -31.74 -24.14
C ASN A 215 -25.42 -30.67 -25.05
N LYS A 216 -24.75 -31.05 -26.14
CA LYS A 216 -24.11 -30.11 -27.05
C LYS A 216 -25.13 -29.46 -27.99
N ILE A 217 -25.11 -28.13 -28.08
CA ILE A 217 -25.66 -27.42 -29.25
C ILE A 217 -24.56 -27.42 -30.33
N PRO A 218 -24.79 -28.02 -31.53
CA PRO A 218 -23.76 -28.15 -32.56
C PRO A 218 -23.55 -26.85 -33.35
N LEU A 219 -23.26 -25.76 -32.65
CA LEU A 219 -22.87 -24.45 -33.17
C LEU A 219 -21.70 -23.89 -32.37
N VAL A 220 -20.88 -23.05 -33.00
CA VAL A 220 -19.67 -22.48 -32.37
C VAL A 220 -19.96 -21.08 -31.85
N ILE A 221 -19.77 -20.86 -30.55
CA ILE A 221 -19.74 -19.53 -29.95
C ILE A 221 -18.42 -18.85 -30.32
N GLN A 222 -18.51 -17.60 -30.80
CA GLN A 222 -17.41 -16.66 -30.96
C GLN A 222 -17.69 -15.44 -30.07
N GLN A 223 -16.64 -14.75 -29.62
CA GLN A 223 -16.78 -13.66 -28.65
C GLN A 223 -16.44 -12.30 -29.25
N TRP A 224 -17.33 -11.34 -29.08
CA TRP A 224 -17.19 -9.93 -29.43
C TRP A 224 -16.34 -9.20 -28.39
N ALA A 225 -15.67 -8.13 -28.82
CA ALA A 225 -14.80 -7.33 -27.96
C ALA A 225 -13.80 -8.18 -27.14
N ILE A 226 -13.06 -9.04 -27.85
CA ILE A 226 -12.03 -9.91 -27.26
C ILE A 226 -11.12 -9.12 -26.32
N ARG A 227 -10.95 -9.65 -25.11
CA ARG A 227 -10.37 -8.92 -23.99
C ARG A 227 -8.85 -9.12 -23.86
N ASP A 228 -8.17 -8.16 -23.26
CA ASP A 228 -6.80 -8.28 -22.79
C ASP A 228 -6.70 -9.29 -21.62
N PRO A 229 -5.99 -10.43 -21.78
CA PRO A 229 -5.90 -11.46 -20.75
C PRO A 229 -5.26 -11.02 -19.42
N VAL A 230 -4.56 -9.87 -19.40
CA VAL A 230 -3.87 -9.34 -18.21
C VAL A 230 -4.65 -8.18 -17.59
N ASN A 231 -5.14 -7.25 -18.42
CA ASN A 231 -5.68 -5.98 -17.95
C ASN A 231 -7.21 -5.97 -17.78
N SER A 232 -7.94 -6.87 -18.43
CA SER A 232 -9.41 -6.71 -18.54
C SER A 232 -10.23 -7.35 -17.42
N TYR A 233 -9.61 -8.14 -16.55
CA TYR A 233 -10.32 -8.88 -15.51
C TYR A 233 -10.58 -7.97 -14.28
N GLY A 234 -11.75 -7.33 -14.26
CA GLY A 234 -12.14 -6.36 -13.23
C GLY A 234 -13.65 -6.12 -13.16
N ASN A 235 -14.06 -5.16 -12.31
CA ASN A 235 -15.46 -4.94 -11.96
C ASN A 235 -16.14 -3.79 -12.73
N GLY A 236 -15.41 -3.07 -13.59
CA GLY A 236 -15.90 -1.84 -14.21
C GLY A 236 -15.61 -1.73 -15.71
N VAL A 237 -16.00 -0.56 -16.24
CA VAL A 237 -15.77 -0.16 -17.64
C VAL A 237 -14.28 0.05 -17.92
N ASP A 238 -13.52 0.53 -16.93
CA ASP A 238 -12.08 0.75 -17.08
C ASP A 238 -11.36 -0.54 -17.46
N GLU A 239 -11.63 -1.65 -16.76
CA GLU A 239 -11.00 -2.93 -17.08
C GLU A 239 -11.57 -3.55 -18.37
N SER A 240 -12.90 -3.63 -18.53
CA SER A 240 -13.49 -4.31 -19.68
C SER A 240 -13.12 -3.69 -21.03
N THR A 241 -12.81 -2.39 -21.05
CA THR A 241 -12.38 -1.65 -22.25
C THR A 241 -10.89 -1.83 -22.60
N TYR A 242 -10.15 -2.66 -21.85
CA TYR A 242 -8.95 -3.29 -22.38
C TYR A 242 -9.35 -4.41 -23.35
N SER A 243 -9.72 -4.02 -24.57
CA SER A 243 -10.21 -4.93 -25.61
C SER A 243 -9.62 -4.60 -26.99
N VAL A 244 -9.98 -5.39 -28.00
CA VAL A 244 -9.61 -5.16 -29.41
C VAL A 244 -10.42 -4.07 -30.11
N GLN A 245 -11.50 -3.55 -29.50
CA GLN A 245 -12.35 -2.55 -30.13
C GLN A 245 -11.69 -1.18 -30.15
N ALA A 246 -11.75 -0.49 -31.30
CA ALA A 246 -11.11 0.81 -31.46
C ALA A 246 -11.64 1.87 -30.48
N ASN A 247 -12.96 1.91 -30.26
CA ASN A 247 -13.58 2.82 -29.29
C ASN A 247 -13.09 2.58 -27.86
N ASP A 248 -12.98 1.33 -27.45
CA ASP A 248 -12.61 0.95 -26.09
C ASP A 248 -11.21 1.48 -25.72
N TYR A 249 -10.18 1.08 -26.46
CA TYR A 249 -8.81 1.44 -26.09
C TYR A 249 -8.43 2.89 -26.43
N ILE A 250 -9.11 3.54 -27.37
CA ILE A 250 -8.91 4.96 -27.66
C ILE A 250 -9.54 5.82 -26.56
N ASP A 251 -10.82 5.58 -26.25
CA ASP A 251 -11.60 6.52 -25.44
C ASP A 251 -11.30 6.40 -23.95
N TYR A 252 -11.01 5.18 -23.48
CA TYR A 252 -10.79 4.92 -22.06
C TYR A 252 -9.31 4.89 -21.68
N HIS A 253 -8.43 4.48 -22.60
CA HIS A 253 -7.01 4.20 -22.30
C HIS A 253 -6.01 5.07 -23.06
N ASN A 254 -6.47 5.87 -24.04
CA ASN A 254 -5.61 6.66 -24.91
C ASN A 254 -4.51 5.81 -25.58
N LEU A 255 -4.87 4.60 -25.99
CA LEU A 255 -4.03 3.64 -26.70
C LEU A 255 -4.28 3.70 -28.22
N ASP A 256 -3.46 2.99 -28.99
CA ASP A 256 -3.45 3.05 -30.44
C ASP A 256 -3.27 1.66 -31.08
N THR A 257 -3.07 1.63 -32.40
CA THR A 257 -2.88 0.40 -33.17
C THR A 257 -1.71 -0.46 -32.68
N SER A 258 -0.72 0.11 -31.99
CA SER A 258 0.39 -0.64 -31.41
C SER A 258 -0.11 -1.61 -30.34
N TYR A 259 -0.97 -1.13 -29.45
CA TYR A 259 -1.62 -1.96 -28.44
C TYR A 259 -2.50 -3.04 -29.11
N PHE A 260 -3.34 -2.66 -30.06
CA PHE A 260 -4.14 -3.61 -30.84
C PHE A 260 -3.29 -4.72 -31.49
N SER A 261 -2.19 -4.34 -32.17
CA SER A 261 -1.31 -5.29 -32.85
C SER A 261 -0.62 -6.26 -31.89
N LYS A 262 -0.26 -5.80 -30.68
CA LYS A 262 0.27 -6.66 -29.61
C LYS A 262 -0.80 -7.62 -29.09
N LEU A 263 -2.03 -7.15 -28.91
CA LEU A 263 -3.13 -8.00 -28.45
C LEU A 263 -3.46 -9.09 -29.48
N ILE A 264 -3.43 -8.78 -30.78
CA ILE A 264 -3.52 -9.77 -31.86
C ILE A 264 -2.38 -10.80 -31.74
N ASP A 265 -1.16 -10.36 -31.47
CA ASP A 265 -0.01 -11.26 -31.30
C ASP A 265 -0.16 -12.16 -30.07
N ILE A 266 -0.69 -11.65 -28.95
CA ILE A 266 -0.98 -12.45 -27.76
C ILE A 266 -1.87 -13.63 -28.15
N TYR A 267 -3.00 -13.42 -28.83
CA TYR A 267 -3.88 -14.54 -29.20
C TYR A 267 -3.29 -15.43 -30.30
N THR A 268 -2.62 -14.87 -31.29
CA THR A 268 -2.25 -15.59 -32.52
C THR A 268 -0.89 -16.28 -32.49
N LYS A 269 -0.04 -15.96 -31.50
CA LYS A 269 1.29 -16.56 -31.31
C LYS A 269 1.36 -17.43 -30.04
N GLN A 270 0.27 -18.14 -29.73
CA GLN A 270 0.16 -18.99 -28.54
C GLN A 270 0.93 -20.31 -28.69
N PRO A 271 2.11 -20.52 -28.07
CA PRO A 271 3.00 -21.65 -28.38
C PRO A 271 2.44 -23.04 -28.02
N LEU A 272 1.40 -23.08 -27.19
CA LEU A 272 0.81 -24.32 -26.65
C LEU A 272 -0.64 -24.55 -27.09
N GLY A 273 -1.22 -23.60 -27.84
CA GLY A 273 -2.59 -23.72 -28.32
C GLY A 273 -2.69 -24.70 -29.48
N LYS A 274 -3.86 -25.33 -29.67
CA LYS A 274 -4.11 -26.13 -30.89
C LYS A 274 -4.51 -25.25 -32.08
N PHE A 275 -5.07 -24.08 -31.80
CA PHE A 275 -5.50 -23.04 -32.72
C PHE A 275 -5.67 -21.74 -31.93
N SER A 276 -5.92 -20.63 -32.62
CA SER A 276 -6.40 -19.40 -31.99
C SER A 276 -7.52 -18.80 -32.81
N GLN A 277 -8.42 -18.07 -32.16
CA GLN A 277 -9.46 -17.30 -32.83
C GLN A 277 -9.67 -15.98 -32.11
N ILE A 278 -9.86 -14.92 -32.88
CA ILE A 278 -10.12 -13.56 -32.38
C ILE A 278 -11.12 -12.88 -33.32
N VAL A 279 -12.10 -12.20 -32.75
CA VAL A 279 -13.04 -11.36 -33.50
C VAL A 279 -12.58 -9.92 -33.41
N VAL A 280 -12.52 -9.22 -34.54
CA VAL A 280 -12.21 -7.79 -34.64
C VAL A 280 -13.33 -7.12 -35.42
N GLY A 281 -13.68 -5.89 -35.05
CA GLY A 281 -14.65 -5.13 -35.82
C GLY A 281 -15.09 -3.85 -35.12
N LEU A 282 -16.01 -3.16 -35.76
CA LEU A 282 -16.59 -1.91 -35.27
C LEU A 282 -18.07 -1.86 -35.64
N GLU A 283 -18.90 -1.37 -34.71
CA GLU A 283 -20.31 -1.11 -34.97
C GLU A 283 -20.51 0.20 -35.73
N ASN A 284 -21.49 0.22 -36.65
CA ASN A 284 -21.78 1.42 -37.46
C ASN A 284 -22.36 2.61 -36.65
N SER A 285 -22.75 2.40 -35.40
CA SER A 285 -23.30 3.43 -34.51
C SER A 285 -22.25 4.37 -33.91
N TYR A 286 -20.97 4.07 -34.08
CA TYR A 286 -19.87 4.95 -33.67
C TYR A 286 -19.61 6.07 -34.69
N ASP A 287 -19.00 7.17 -34.22
CA ASP A 287 -18.61 8.30 -35.06
C ASP A 287 -17.52 7.88 -36.06
N TRP A 288 -17.90 7.77 -37.33
CA TRP A 288 -17.00 7.33 -38.39
C TRP A 288 -15.83 8.30 -38.61
N VAL A 289 -16.04 9.61 -38.44
CA VAL A 289 -14.97 10.60 -38.60
C VAL A 289 -13.89 10.36 -37.55
N LYS A 290 -14.29 10.02 -36.32
CA LYS A 290 -13.38 9.74 -35.22
C LYS A 290 -12.60 8.44 -35.41
N TYR A 291 -13.26 7.33 -35.76
CA TYR A 291 -12.63 6.00 -35.72
C TYR A 291 -12.17 5.44 -37.07
N SER A 292 -12.59 6.01 -38.21
CA SER A 292 -12.26 5.50 -39.56
C SER A 292 -10.76 5.27 -39.78
N ARG A 293 -9.92 6.20 -39.32
CA ARG A 293 -8.47 6.09 -39.42
C ARG A 293 -7.93 4.91 -38.63
N GLU A 294 -8.41 4.71 -37.40
CA GLU A 294 -7.96 3.60 -36.57
C GLU A 294 -8.46 2.27 -37.12
N TYR A 295 -9.72 2.19 -37.55
CA TYR A 295 -10.26 1.02 -38.21
C TYR A 295 -9.41 0.65 -39.45
N GLU A 296 -9.02 1.63 -40.28
CA GLU A 296 -8.09 1.38 -41.39
C GLU A 296 -6.75 0.82 -40.91
N ASN A 297 -6.18 1.37 -39.84
CA ASN A 297 -4.93 0.90 -39.27
C ASN A 297 -5.04 -0.55 -38.76
N GLN A 298 -6.15 -0.90 -38.09
CA GLN A 298 -6.43 -2.26 -37.63
C GLN A 298 -6.50 -3.24 -38.81
N ILE A 299 -7.29 -2.92 -39.84
CA ILE A 299 -7.42 -3.76 -41.04
C ILE A 299 -6.08 -3.90 -41.78
N LYS A 300 -5.31 -2.80 -41.90
CA LYS A 300 -3.96 -2.84 -42.48
C LYS A 300 -3.02 -3.74 -41.68
N ALA A 301 -3.05 -3.67 -40.35
CA ALA A 301 -2.24 -4.53 -39.50
C ALA A 301 -2.60 -6.01 -39.69
N LEU A 302 -3.89 -6.34 -39.77
CA LEU A 302 -4.38 -7.69 -40.06
C LEU A 302 -3.95 -8.17 -41.45
N ALA A 303 -4.08 -7.33 -42.47
CA ALA A 303 -3.67 -7.65 -43.83
C ALA A 303 -2.17 -7.94 -43.93
N ASN A 304 -1.34 -7.17 -43.21
CA ASN A 304 0.10 -7.39 -43.12
C ASN A 304 0.44 -8.72 -42.43
N LYS A 305 -0.20 -9.03 -41.30
CA LYS A 305 -0.01 -10.30 -40.58
C LYS A 305 -0.46 -11.51 -41.42
N ARG A 306 -1.52 -11.37 -42.22
CA ARG A 306 -1.92 -12.37 -43.21
C ARG A 306 -0.84 -12.54 -44.28
N ALA A 307 -0.32 -11.44 -44.83
CA ALA A 307 0.70 -11.49 -45.87
C ALA A 307 2.01 -12.15 -45.38
N SER A 308 2.32 -12.07 -44.09
CA SER A 308 3.45 -12.78 -43.49
C SER A 308 3.16 -14.23 -43.10
N GLY A 309 1.95 -14.75 -43.41
CA GLY A 309 1.53 -16.10 -43.04
C GLY A 309 1.26 -16.31 -41.54
N GLN A 310 1.17 -15.24 -40.74
CA GLN A 310 0.94 -15.33 -39.30
C GLN A 310 -0.50 -15.73 -38.98
N ILE A 311 -1.47 -15.23 -39.75
CA ILE A 311 -2.90 -15.41 -39.50
C ILE A 311 -3.67 -15.74 -40.78
N SER A 312 -4.81 -16.40 -40.60
CA SER A 312 -5.85 -16.58 -41.62
C SER A 312 -7.03 -15.66 -41.32
N LEU A 313 -7.39 -14.81 -42.29
CA LEU A 313 -8.59 -13.97 -42.21
C LEU A 313 -9.78 -14.76 -42.75
N VAL A 314 -10.77 -15.01 -41.90
CA VAL A 314 -11.92 -15.87 -42.22
C VAL A 314 -13.22 -15.24 -41.74
N THR A 315 -14.32 -15.48 -42.44
CA THR A 315 -15.65 -15.08 -41.95
C THR A 315 -16.05 -15.93 -40.74
N MET A 316 -17.09 -15.51 -39.99
CA MET A 316 -17.61 -16.29 -38.87
C MET A 316 -18.01 -17.71 -39.29
N GLN A 317 -18.78 -17.86 -40.37
CA GLN A 317 -19.15 -19.17 -40.91
C GLN A 317 -17.93 -19.98 -41.33
N GLY A 318 -16.92 -19.32 -41.93
CA GLY A 318 -15.67 -19.96 -42.35
C GLY A 318 -14.92 -20.59 -41.18
N PHE A 319 -14.75 -19.84 -40.09
CA PHE A 319 -14.13 -20.35 -38.86
C PHE A 319 -14.96 -21.49 -38.23
N ALA A 320 -16.26 -21.28 -38.07
CA ALA A 320 -17.13 -22.27 -37.43
C ALA A 320 -17.14 -23.61 -38.20
N SER A 321 -17.17 -23.55 -39.53
CA SER A 321 -17.09 -24.73 -40.38
C SER A 321 -15.76 -25.47 -40.23
N TRP A 322 -14.64 -24.73 -40.09
CA TRP A 322 -13.34 -25.33 -39.80
C TRP A 322 -13.32 -25.98 -38.41
N TYR A 323 -13.82 -25.27 -37.39
CA TYR A 323 -13.84 -25.73 -36.01
C TYR A 323 -14.67 -27.01 -35.84
N GLN A 324 -15.85 -27.08 -36.48
CA GLN A 324 -16.69 -28.28 -36.53
C GLN A 324 -16.05 -29.49 -37.21
N ARG A 325 -15.21 -29.27 -38.22
CA ARG A 325 -14.45 -30.37 -38.83
C ARG A 325 -13.26 -30.80 -37.98
N ALA A 326 -12.56 -29.85 -37.36
CA ALA A 326 -11.39 -30.12 -36.53
C ALA A 326 -11.75 -30.74 -35.18
N TYR A 327 -12.90 -30.36 -34.61
CA TYR A 327 -13.37 -30.76 -33.29
C TYR A 327 -14.84 -31.21 -33.35
N PRO A 328 -15.16 -32.33 -34.01
CA PRO A 328 -16.55 -32.76 -34.21
C PRO A 328 -17.28 -33.14 -32.91
N ASN A 329 -16.53 -33.45 -31.85
CA ASN A 329 -17.07 -33.91 -30.57
C ASN A 329 -17.35 -32.75 -29.61
N LEU A 330 -16.43 -32.43 -28.71
CA LEU A 330 -16.54 -31.36 -27.72
C LEU A 330 -15.46 -30.31 -27.94
N SER A 331 -15.60 -29.17 -27.27
CA SER A 331 -14.58 -28.11 -27.28
C SER A 331 -13.25 -28.66 -26.77
N PRO A 332 -12.12 -28.45 -27.48
CA PRO A 332 -10.82 -28.83 -26.98
C PRO A 332 -10.40 -27.92 -25.81
N GLU A 333 -9.44 -28.39 -25.03
CA GLU A 333 -8.71 -27.56 -24.07
C GLU A 333 -7.99 -26.42 -24.78
N GLN A 334 -8.02 -25.25 -24.16
CA GLN A 334 -7.38 -24.03 -24.64
C GLN A 334 -6.58 -23.40 -23.51
N ILE A 335 -5.45 -22.80 -23.88
CA ILE A 335 -4.60 -22.06 -22.95
C ILE A 335 -4.15 -20.76 -23.62
N ILE A 336 -4.19 -19.67 -22.86
CA ILE A 336 -3.65 -18.36 -23.26
C ILE A 336 -2.54 -18.03 -22.27
N VAL A 337 -1.32 -17.83 -22.76
CA VAL A 337 -0.20 -17.31 -22.00
C VAL A 337 0.10 -15.90 -22.50
N ALA A 338 -0.03 -14.90 -21.63
CA ALA A 338 0.06 -13.50 -22.00
C ALA A 338 1.05 -12.75 -21.12
N ASP A 339 1.95 -12.02 -21.77
CA ASP A 339 2.64 -10.88 -21.18
C ASP A 339 1.76 -9.64 -21.31
N ASP A 340 1.92 -8.70 -20.38
CA ASP A 340 1.17 -7.43 -20.43
C ASP A 340 1.51 -6.63 -21.71
N PRO A 341 0.54 -6.37 -22.61
CA PRO A 341 0.80 -5.61 -23.84
C PRO A 341 1.24 -4.16 -23.57
N LEU A 342 1.01 -3.64 -22.36
CA LEU A 342 1.48 -2.33 -21.91
C LEU A 342 2.97 -2.32 -21.52
N GLY A 343 3.63 -3.49 -21.46
CA GLY A 343 5.06 -3.61 -21.19
C GLY A 343 5.45 -3.64 -19.70
N THR A 344 4.50 -3.94 -18.81
CA THR A 344 4.81 -4.14 -17.38
C THR A 344 5.31 -5.57 -17.11
N PHE A 345 5.69 -5.86 -15.87
CA PHE A 345 6.12 -7.21 -15.46
C PHE A 345 4.96 -8.21 -15.32
N ARG A 346 3.70 -7.74 -15.43
CA ARG A 346 2.50 -8.56 -15.20
C ARG A 346 2.34 -9.62 -16.27
N LYS A 347 1.74 -10.75 -15.87
CA LYS A 347 1.42 -11.88 -16.75
C LYS A 347 0.04 -12.43 -16.44
N GLY A 348 -0.59 -13.01 -17.45
CA GLY A 348 -1.86 -13.73 -17.34
C GLY A 348 -1.75 -15.11 -17.99
N VAL A 349 -2.28 -16.13 -17.33
CA VAL A 349 -2.43 -17.48 -17.89
C VAL A 349 -3.87 -17.92 -17.70
N TRP A 350 -4.59 -18.12 -18.80
CA TRP A 350 -5.95 -18.63 -18.80
C TRP A 350 -5.95 -20.05 -19.31
N PHE A 351 -6.49 -20.98 -18.52
CA PHE A 351 -6.77 -22.35 -18.93
C PHE A 351 -8.28 -22.57 -19.01
N MET A 352 -8.76 -23.19 -20.09
CA MET A 352 -10.18 -23.47 -20.32
C MET A 352 -10.36 -24.89 -20.85
N SER A 353 -11.24 -25.65 -20.19
CA SER A 353 -11.67 -26.98 -20.60
C SER A 353 -13.20 -27.09 -20.44
N PRO A 354 -13.85 -28.12 -21.04
CA PRO A 354 -15.30 -28.30 -20.88
C PRO A 354 -15.75 -28.40 -19.42
N TYR A 355 -14.83 -28.69 -18.49
CA TYR A 355 -15.13 -28.94 -17.09
C TYR A 355 -14.85 -27.73 -16.19
N TYR A 356 -13.90 -26.86 -16.55
CA TYR A 356 -13.57 -25.68 -15.74
C TYR A 356 -12.73 -24.65 -16.52
N ARG A 357 -12.71 -23.42 -16.02
CA ARG A 357 -11.71 -22.40 -16.39
C ARG A 357 -10.88 -21.98 -15.18
N ALA A 358 -9.67 -21.51 -15.41
CA ALA A 358 -8.80 -20.93 -14.40
C ALA A 358 -7.97 -19.77 -14.97
N GLY A 359 -8.01 -18.61 -14.29
CA GLY A 359 -7.22 -17.42 -14.56
C GLY A 359 -6.13 -17.23 -13.49
N TRP A 360 -4.89 -17.55 -13.86
CA TRP A 360 -3.69 -17.28 -13.07
C TRP A 360 -3.05 -15.96 -13.50
N PHE A 361 -2.52 -15.20 -12.54
CA PHE A 361 -1.91 -13.90 -12.76
C PHE A 361 -0.60 -13.79 -11.99
N PHE A 362 0.36 -13.10 -12.59
CA PHE A 362 1.50 -12.54 -11.88
C PHE A 362 1.34 -11.03 -11.80
N ASN A 363 1.22 -10.48 -10.58
CA ASN A 363 1.03 -9.06 -10.33
C ASN A 363 1.70 -8.64 -9.01
N ASN A 364 1.31 -7.48 -8.44
CA ASN A 364 1.86 -6.99 -7.18
C ASN A 364 1.64 -7.92 -5.97
N ASP A 365 0.60 -8.77 -6.02
CA ASP A 365 0.34 -9.78 -4.99
C ASP A 365 1.28 -11.00 -5.07
N GLY A 366 1.96 -11.16 -6.23
CA GLY A 366 2.77 -12.33 -6.57
C GLY A 366 2.04 -13.25 -7.56
N SER A 367 2.20 -14.57 -7.37
CA SER A 367 1.56 -15.63 -8.16
C SER A 367 0.18 -15.93 -7.58
N VAL A 368 -0.89 -15.64 -8.32
CA VAL A 368 -2.26 -15.66 -7.80
C VAL A 368 -3.27 -16.21 -8.80
N PHE A 369 -4.20 -17.06 -8.34
CA PHE A 369 -5.44 -17.32 -9.07
C PHE A 369 -6.48 -16.28 -8.71
N ARG A 370 -6.95 -15.53 -9.71
CA ARG A 370 -8.04 -14.56 -9.59
C ARG A 370 -9.39 -15.14 -9.99
N ASP A 371 -9.39 -16.20 -10.80
CA ASP A 371 -10.59 -16.92 -11.23
C ASP A 371 -10.33 -18.43 -11.28
N ILE A 372 -11.20 -19.23 -10.68
CA ILE A 372 -11.32 -20.68 -10.93
C ILE A 372 -12.82 -21.02 -10.89
N ARG A 373 -13.36 -21.58 -11.96
CA ARG A 373 -14.80 -21.93 -12.04
C ARG A 373 -14.99 -23.33 -12.58
N GLN A 374 -15.77 -24.13 -11.88
CA GLN A 374 -16.21 -25.42 -12.40
C GLN A 374 -17.50 -25.25 -13.19
N TYR A 375 -17.57 -25.88 -14.37
CA TYR A 375 -18.80 -26.01 -15.15
C TYR A 375 -19.54 -27.28 -14.73
N VAL A 376 -20.84 -27.16 -14.49
CA VAL A 376 -21.70 -28.28 -14.11
C VAL A 376 -22.65 -28.60 -15.26
N ASP A 377 -22.63 -29.84 -15.72
CA ASP A 377 -23.53 -30.32 -16.76
C ASP A 377 -24.98 -30.35 -16.24
N GLY A 378 -25.93 -29.88 -17.05
CA GLY A 378 -27.35 -29.79 -16.69
C GLY A 378 -27.75 -28.60 -15.82
N GLU A 379 -26.81 -27.73 -15.43
CA GLU A 379 -27.16 -26.44 -14.84
C GLU A 379 -27.88 -25.57 -15.87
N GLU A 380 -28.98 -24.95 -15.46
CA GLU A 380 -29.80 -24.08 -16.31
C GLU A 380 -29.35 -22.63 -16.13
N GLU A 381 -29.22 -21.88 -17.23
CA GLU A 381 -29.00 -20.43 -17.15
C GLU A 381 -30.20 -19.72 -16.48
N LEU A 382 -29.98 -18.58 -15.82
CA LEU A 382 -31.02 -17.88 -15.04
C LEU A 382 -32.31 -17.60 -15.85
N CYS A 383 -32.16 -17.33 -17.14
CA CYS A 383 -33.24 -16.94 -18.04
C CYS A 383 -33.70 -18.09 -18.95
N PHE A 384 -33.35 -19.33 -18.56
CA PHE A 384 -33.59 -20.54 -19.35
C PHE A 384 -35.07 -20.93 -19.40
N LYS A 385 -35.80 -20.78 -18.28
CA LYS A 385 -37.19 -21.23 -18.09
C LYS A 385 -38.25 -20.13 -18.20
N THR A 386 -37.86 -18.88 -18.00
CA THR A 386 -38.75 -17.72 -18.07
C THR A 386 -37.95 -16.52 -18.57
N ARG A 387 -38.64 -15.48 -19.01
CA ARG A 387 -37.97 -14.20 -19.31
C ARG A 387 -37.30 -13.59 -18.08
N CYS A 388 -36.31 -12.75 -18.32
CA CYS A 388 -35.61 -11.96 -17.30
C CYS A 388 -35.68 -10.47 -17.59
N ASP A 389 -35.96 -9.67 -16.56
CA ASP A 389 -35.90 -8.21 -16.64
C ASP A 389 -34.46 -7.67 -16.49
N SER A 390 -33.50 -8.51 -16.08
CA SER A 390 -32.07 -8.16 -16.02
C SER A 390 -31.20 -9.40 -16.20
N VAL A 391 -29.98 -9.21 -16.73
CA VAL A 391 -28.97 -10.28 -16.91
C VAL A 391 -27.83 -10.06 -15.91
N ASN A 392 -27.80 -10.87 -14.86
CA ASN A 392 -26.84 -10.77 -13.75
C ASN A 392 -26.12 -12.10 -13.48
N PHE A 393 -25.54 -12.71 -14.52
CA PHE A 393 -24.98 -14.06 -14.43
C PHE A 393 -23.81 -14.18 -13.45
N ALA A 394 -23.12 -13.08 -13.15
CA ALA A 394 -22.00 -13.08 -12.21
C ALA A 394 -22.38 -13.46 -10.77
N THR A 395 -23.68 -13.35 -10.41
CA THR A 395 -24.21 -13.62 -9.06
C THR A 395 -24.70 -15.05 -8.85
N SER A 396 -24.86 -15.84 -9.92
CA SER A 396 -25.47 -17.18 -9.87
C SER A 396 -24.46 -18.33 -9.75
N ALA A 397 -23.16 -18.05 -9.73
CA ALA A 397 -22.15 -19.09 -9.79
C ALA A 397 -21.99 -19.81 -8.45
N THR A 398 -22.35 -21.10 -8.42
CA THR A 398 -21.89 -22.02 -7.37
C THR A 398 -20.53 -22.59 -7.77
N ARG A 399 -19.66 -22.92 -6.81
CA ARG A 399 -18.32 -23.52 -7.06
C ARG A 399 -17.39 -22.64 -7.89
N VAL A 400 -17.13 -21.44 -7.36
CA VAL A 400 -16.26 -20.43 -7.97
C VAL A 400 -15.30 -19.83 -6.94
N LEU A 401 -14.04 -19.67 -7.35
CA LEU A 401 -13.11 -18.69 -6.81
C LEU A 401 -13.14 -17.49 -7.77
N ASP A 402 -13.54 -16.31 -7.29
CA ASP A 402 -13.54 -15.09 -8.09
C ASP A 402 -13.25 -13.86 -7.23
N ASP A 403 -12.25 -13.10 -7.65
CA ASP A 403 -11.85 -11.89 -6.96
C ASP A 403 -12.75 -10.69 -7.27
N VAL A 404 -13.46 -10.70 -8.40
CA VAL A 404 -14.37 -9.63 -8.83
C VAL A 404 -15.73 -9.76 -8.13
N SER A 405 -16.41 -10.90 -8.29
CA SER A 405 -17.74 -11.11 -7.68
C SER A 405 -17.69 -11.21 -6.15
N PHE A 406 -16.67 -11.91 -5.61
CA PHE A 406 -16.68 -12.35 -4.20
C PHE A 406 -15.47 -11.87 -3.38
N GLY A 407 -14.51 -11.18 -3.99
CA GLY A 407 -13.27 -10.76 -3.33
C GLY A 407 -12.38 -11.94 -2.91
N HIS A 408 -12.54 -13.11 -3.55
CA HIS A 408 -11.78 -14.32 -3.23
C HIS A 408 -10.71 -14.58 -4.27
N LYS A 409 -9.44 -14.64 -3.82
CA LYS A 409 -8.28 -14.98 -4.64
C LYS A 409 -7.40 -16.00 -3.93
N TRP A 410 -6.66 -16.79 -4.69
CA TRP A 410 -5.72 -17.77 -4.12
C TRP A 410 -4.28 -17.39 -4.44
N VAL A 411 -3.58 -16.82 -3.46
CA VAL A 411 -2.16 -16.46 -3.58
C VAL A 411 -1.32 -17.72 -3.35
N ILE A 412 -0.60 -18.15 -4.39
CA ILE A 412 0.30 -19.31 -4.35
C ILE A 412 1.68 -18.89 -3.81
N ASP A 413 2.21 -17.77 -4.30
CA ASP A 413 3.47 -17.19 -3.83
C ASP A 413 3.41 -15.67 -3.80
N GLN A 414 4.13 -15.07 -2.86
CA GLN A 414 4.30 -13.62 -2.76
C GLN A 414 5.66 -13.19 -3.33
N GLY A 415 5.74 -11.95 -3.80
CA GLY A 415 6.99 -11.37 -4.31
C GLY A 415 7.21 -11.67 -5.79
N ARG A 416 8.47 -11.55 -6.23
CA ARG A 416 8.89 -11.72 -7.62
C ARG A 416 8.98 -13.19 -7.98
N ILE A 417 8.83 -13.45 -9.28
CA ILE A 417 9.13 -14.75 -9.88
C ILE A 417 10.25 -14.61 -10.92
N SER A 418 10.97 -15.69 -11.14
CA SER A 418 11.99 -15.83 -12.19
C SER A 418 11.85 -17.18 -12.88
N ASP A 419 12.51 -17.37 -14.02
CA ASP A 419 12.46 -18.63 -14.80
C ASP A 419 11.01 -19.08 -15.14
N PHE A 420 10.12 -18.13 -15.40
CA PHE A 420 8.72 -18.42 -15.75
C PHE A 420 8.63 -19.17 -17.09
N LYS A 421 7.90 -20.27 -17.10
CA LYS A 421 7.68 -21.10 -18.27
C LYS A 421 6.32 -21.79 -18.20
N VAL A 422 5.69 -22.01 -19.35
CA VAL A 422 4.53 -22.88 -19.48
C VAL A 422 4.85 -23.94 -20.53
N GLU A 423 4.53 -25.21 -20.26
CA GLU A 423 4.79 -26.34 -21.16
C GLU A 423 3.62 -27.34 -21.11
N LYS A 424 3.43 -28.10 -22.19
CA LYS A 424 2.50 -29.24 -22.17
C LYS A 424 3.26 -30.53 -21.86
N LYS A 425 2.87 -31.26 -20.81
CA LYS A 425 3.45 -32.54 -20.40
C LYS A 425 2.36 -33.61 -20.37
N GLY A 426 2.31 -34.48 -21.38
CA GLY A 426 1.22 -35.44 -21.51
C GLY A 426 -0.14 -34.73 -21.66
N GLU A 427 -1.06 -35.00 -20.73
CA GLU A 427 -2.40 -34.38 -20.69
C GLU A 427 -2.46 -33.08 -19.86
N GLU A 428 -1.40 -32.72 -19.13
CA GLU A 428 -1.39 -31.51 -18.30
C GLU A 428 -0.63 -30.34 -18.97
N PHE A 429 -1.11 -29.12 -18.73
CA PHE A 429 -0.32 -27.91 -18.96
C PHE A 429 0.36 -27.51 -17.66
N VAL A 430 1.66 -27.33 -17.68
CA VAL A 430 2.48 -27.04 -16.50
C VAL A 430 3.04 -25.65 -16.59
N LEU A 431 2.64 -24.81 -15.65
CA LEU A 431 3.25 -23.51 -15.37
C LEU A 431 4.32 -23.72 -14.28
N SER A 432 5.53 -23.23 -14.53
CA SER A 432 6.63 -23.31 -13.57
C SER A 432 7.40 -22.00 -13.45
N TYR A 433 7.91 -21.72 -12.25
CA TYR A 433 8.77 -20.56 -11.97
C TYR A 433 9.61 -20.81 -10.71
N LYS A 434 10.59 -19.95 -10.43
CA LYS A 434 11.23 -19.80 -9.13
C LYS A 434 10.63 -18.62 -8.39
N ASN A 435 10.20 -18.82 -7.15
CA ASN A 435 9.65 -17.74 -6.31
C ASN A 435 10.77 -16.81 -5.78
N GLU A 436 10.41 -15.79 -4.99
CA GLU A 436 11.34 -14.80 -4.42
C GLU A 436 12.46 -15.46 -3.58
N ALA A 437 12.18 -16.60 -2.94
CA ALA A 437 13.16 -17.36 -2.18
C ALA A 437 14.11 -18.20 -3.07
N GLY A 438 13.85 -18.28 -4.38
CA GLY A 438 14.57 -19.12 -5.33
C GLY A 438 14.06 -20.57 -5.38
N ASN A 439 12.97 -20.87 -4.67
CA ASN A 439 12.37 -22.20 -4.66
C ASN A 439 11.55 -22.43 -5.92
N PHE A 440 11.73 -23.60 -6.54
CA PHE A 440 10.95 -24.00 -7.70
C PHE A 440 9.49 -24.23 -7.33
N ARG A 441 8.61 -23.84 -8.25
CA ARG A 441 7.16 -23.93 -8.16
C ARG A 441 6.60 -24.51 -9.43
N GLN A 442 5.63 -25.40 -9.28
CA GLN A 442 4.95 -26.03 -10.39
C GLN A 442 3.43 -26.03 -10.17
N ILE A 443 2.70 -25.51 -11.14
CA ILE A 443 1.24 -25.50 -11.19
C ILE A 443 0.82 -26.28 -12.43
N GLY A 444 0.13 -27.39 -12.26
CA GLY A 444 -0.43 -28.18 -13.35
C GLY A 444 -1.92 -27.91 -13.55
N PHE A 445 -2.32 -27.73 -14.79
CA PHE A 445 -3.70 -27.69 -15.26
C PHE A 445 -4.00 -29.03 -15.94
N LEU A 446 -4.73 -29.90 -15.24
CA LEU A 446 -5.21 -31.18 -15.78
C LEU A 446 -6.60 -30.99 -16.40
N PRO A 447 -7.11 -31.96 -17.18
CA PRO A 447 -8.43 -31.81 -17.80
C PRO A 447 -9.57 -31.54 -16.81
N ARG A 448 -9.48 -32.04 -15.58
CA ARG A 448 -10.53 -31.93 -14.54
C ARG A 448 -10.03 -31.49 -13.16
N ASP A 449 -8.73 -31.27 -13.00
CA ASP A 449 -8.08 -31.07 -11.70
C ASP A 449 -6.96 -30.02 -11.81
N LEU A 450 -6.51 -29.50 -10.67
CA LEU A 450 -5.31 -28.67 -10.57
C LEU A 450 -4.25 -29.39 -9.76
N SER A 451 -2.97 -29.23 -10.10
CA SER A 451 -1.86 -29.69 -9.28
C SER A 451 -0.98 -28.53 -8.81
N ILE A 452 -0.58 -28.54 -7.54
CA ILE A 452 0.38 -27.58 -6.97
C ILE A 452 1.53 -28.38 -6.35
N ASP A 453 2.74 -28.20 -6.87
CA ASP A 453 3.96 -28.91 -6.47
C ASP A 453 3.76 -30.44 -6.37
N GLY A 454 3.02 -31.02 -7.34
CA GLY A 454 2.73 -32.45 -7.44
C GLY A 454 1.54 -32.93 -6.60
N LYS A 455 0.92 -32.07 -5.78
CA LYS A 455 -0.34 -32.40 -5.07
C LYS A 455 -1.53 -32.09 -5.98
N VAL A 456 -2.25 -33.13 -6.40
CA VAL A 456 -3.46 -33.00 -7.22
C VAL A 456 -4.67 -32.67 -6.33
N LEU A 457 -5.47 -31.70 -6.77
CA LEU A 457 -6.67 -31.18 -6.11
C LEU A 457 -7.80 -31.15 -7.15
N SER A 458 -8.97 -31.70 -6.79
CA SER A 458 -10.16 -31.44 -7.58
C SER A 458 -10.50 -29.95 -7.57
N ILE A 459 -11.17 -29.46 -8.61
CA ILE A 459 -11.53 -28.04 -8.70
C ILE A 459 -12.35 -27.59 -7.48
N ASP A 460 -13.32 -28.40 -7.05
CA ASP A 460 -14.07 -28.17 -5.82
C ASP A 460 -13.16 -28.05 -4.59
N THR A 461 -12.17 -28.94 -4.46
CA THR A 461 -11.23 -28.91 -3.32
C THR A 461 -10.32 -27.69 -3.38
N ALA A 462 -9.85 -27.30 -4.57
CA ALA A 462 -9.03 -26.11 -4.77
C ALA A 462 -9.81 -24.84 -4.42
N ILE A 463 -11.03 -24.71 -4.92
CA ILE A 463 -11.93 -23.58 -4.62
C ILE A 463 -12.25 -23.55 -3.13
N LEU A 464 -12.64 -24.68 -2.52
CA LEU A 464 -12.92 -24.74 -1.08
C LEU A 464 -11.68 -24.36 -0.27
N SER A 465 -10.50 -24.89 -0.61
CA SER A 465 -9.26 -24.56 0.11
C SER A 465 -8.89 -23.08 0.02
N ALA A 466 -9.17 -22.44 -1.13
CA ALA A 466 -8.93 -21.02 -1.36
C ALA A 466 -9.98 -20.10 -0.73
N THR A 467 -11.24 -20.50 -0.73
CA THR A 467 -12.40 -19.70 -0.29
C THR A 467 -12.84 -19.98 1.14
N LYS A 468 -12.29 -21.00 1.82
CA LYS A 468 -12.62 -21.34 3.20
C LYS A 468 -12.33 -20.15 4.12
N LYS A 469 -13.34 -19.30 4.31
CA LYS A 469 -13.45 -18.44 5.47
C LYS A 469 -13.63 -19.35 6.66
N GLU A 470 -12.56 -19.57 7.42
CA GLU A 470 -12.67 -20.14 8.76
C GLU A 470 -13.40 -19.15 9.66
N ASN A 471 -14.73 -19.10 9.53
CA ASN A 471 -15.66 -18.24 10.25
C ASN A 471 -15.99 -18.75 11.66
N SER A 472 -15.09 -19.50 12.27
CA SER A 472 -15.20 -19.79 13.69
C SER A 472 -14.45 -18.68 14.42
N PRO A 473 -15.15 -17.71 15.06
CA PRO A 473 -14.48 -16.75 15.92
C PRO A 473 -13.72 -17.54 16.98
N LEU A 474 -12.40 -17.37 17.00
CA LEU A 474 -11.61 -17.85 18.12
C LEU A 474 -11.94 -16.90 19.28
N LYS A 475 -12.67 -17.41 20.28
CA LYS A 475 -12.86 -16.65 21.51
C LYS A 475 -11.48 -16.50 22.16
N ASN A 476 -10.94 -15.28 22.12
CA ASN A 476 -9.83 -14.93 23.00
C ASN A 476 -10.26 -15.19 24.45
N SER A 477 -9.34 -15.72 25.25
CA SER A 477 -9.47 -15.80 26.70
C SER A 477 -9.92 -14.42 27.20
N ALA A 478 -11.09 -14.33 27.80
CA ALA A 478 -11.60 -13.06 28.30
C ALA A 478 -10.55 -12.45 29.25
N VAL A 479 -10.15 -11.21 28.97
CA VAL A 479 -9.31 -10.44 29.90
C VAL A 479 -10.19 -10.08 31.10
N SER A 480 -10.33 -11.01 32.03
CA SER A 480 -11.06 -10.81 33.28
C SER A 480 -10.10 -10.25 34.33
N ASP A 481 -10.44 -9.05 34.83
CA ASP A 481 -9.82 -8.29 35.93
C ASP A 481 -8.45 -7.65 35.66
N ASN A 482 -8.44 -6.36 35.29
CA ASN A 482 -7.21 -5.57 35.02
C ASN A 482 -6.50 -5.07 36.30
N PHE A 483 -6.19 -5.95 37.25
CA PHE A 483 -5.37 -5.54 38.40
C PHE A 483 -3.90 -5.36 37.97
N LEU A 484 -3.41 -4.14 38.15
CA LEU A 484 -2.02 -3.79 37.92
C LEU A 484 -1.14 -4.45 39.00
N LYS A 485 -0.15 -5.25 38.57
CA LYS A 485 0.86 -5.82 39.49
C LYS A 485 1.98 -4.81 39.69
N TRP A 486 1.76 -3.83 40.58
CA TRP A 486 2.75 -2.77 40.87
C TRP A 486 3.15 -2.75 42.34
N SER A 487 4.46 -2.86 42.61
CA SER A 487 5.01 -2.71 43.96
C SER A 487 5.46 -1.28 44.18
N PHE A 488 4.86 -0.58 45.15
CA PHE A 488 5.23 0.80 45.49
C PHE A 488 6.72 0.93 45.83
N VAL A 489 7.27 -0.01 46.61
CA VAL A 489 8.69 -0.03 46.99
C VAL A 489 9.59 -0.13 45.75
N SER A 490 9.24 -1.02 44.81
CA SER A 490 9.99 -1.17 43.55
C SER A 490 9.98 0.11 42.72
N VAL A 491 8.86 0.83 42.69
CA VAL A 491 8.75 2.10 41.96
C VAL A 491 9.62 3.18 42.57
N VAL A 492 9.57 3.34 43.90
CA VAL A 492 10.39 4.33 44.62
C VAL A 492 11.88 4.04 44.40
N GLN A 493 12.29 2.78 44.46
CA GLN A 493 13.66 2.37 44.18
C GLN A 493 14.10 2.76 42.75
N LYS A 494 13.31 2.40 41.74
CA LYS A 494 13.63 2.73 40.33
C LYS A 494 13.69 4.23 40.08
N ILE A 495 12.81 5.01 40.71
CA ILE A 495 12.86 6.48 40.66
C ILE A 495 14.18 6.97 41.25
N PHE A 496 14.57 6.46 42.42
CA PHE A 496 15.82 6.85 43.07
C PHE A 496 17.06 6.50 42.22
N GLU A 497 17.12 5.29 41.66
CA GLU A 497 18.18 4.83 40.75
C GLU A 497 18.28 5.73 39.50
N PHE A 498 17.14 6.06 38.88
CA PHE A 498 17.11 6.94 37.72
C PHE A 498 17.53 8.39 38.06
N LEU A 499 17.14 8.91 39.23
CA LEU A 499 17.55 10.25 39.68
C LEU A 499 19.04 10.33 40.03
N ILE A 500 19.62 9.28 40.62
CA ILE A 500 21.07 9.17 40.82
C ILE A 500 21.79 9.18 39.48
N PHE A 501 21.33 8.36 38.54
CA PHE A 501 21.88 8.32 37.19
C PHE A 501 21.83 9.72 36.54
N LEU A 502 20.66 10.36 36.55
CA LEU A 502 20.49 11.67 35.95
C LEU A 502 21.41 12.72 36.59
N SER A 503 21.52 12.74 37.92
CA SER A 503 22.34 13.73 38.62
C SER A 503 23.84 13.52 38.40
N LEU A 504 24.35 12.30 38.61
CA LEU A 504 25.78 12.01 38.58
C LEU A 504 26.35 11.75 37.18
N VAL A 505 25.55 11.17 36.28
CA VAL A 505 26.02 10.74 34.95
C VAL A 505 25.65 11.74 33.86
N ILE A 506 24.49 12.39 33.96
CA ILE A 506 24.00 13.32 32.94
C ILE A 506 24.28 14.77 33.32
N VAL A 507 23.68 15.25 34.39
CA VAL A 507 23.70 16.67 34.77
C VAL A 507 25.10 17.12 35.19
N LEU A 508 25.78 16.35 36.05
CA LEU A 508 27.09 16.75 36.58
C LEU A 508 28.15 16.88 35.47
N PRO A 509 28.38 15.87 34.59
CA PRO A 509 29.37 16.02 33.52
C PRO A 509 28.99 17.11 32.52
N GLY A 510 27.69 17.25 32.21
CA GLY A 510 27.19 18.36 31.40
C GLY A 510 27.46 19.74 32.03
N PHE A 511 27.35 19.85 33.36
CA PHE A 511 27.64 21.10 34.08
C PHE A 511 29.13 21.43 34.04
N VAL A 512 30.00 20.43 34.18
CA VAL A 512 31.46 20.59 34.02
C VAL A 512 31.79 21.17 32.63
N LEU A 513 31.10 20.73 31.57
CA LEU A 513 31.34 21.25 30.23
C LEU A 513 30.74 22.65 29.99
N THR A 514 29.61 22.96 30.62
CA THR A 514 28.83 24.18 30.35
C THR A 514 29.01 25.30 31.38
N HIS A 515 29.75 25.10 32.48
CA HIS A 515 29.86 26.08 33.58
C HIS A 515 30.35 27.50 33.19
N ARG A 516 30.99 27.69 32.04
CA ARG A 516 31.40 29.01 31.50
C ARG A 516 30.61 29.47 30.28
N ALA A 517 29.61 28.71 29.85
CA ALA A 517 28.80 29.03 28.67
C ALA A 517 27.86 30.22 28.92
N PHE A 518 27.54 30.52 30.19
CA PHE A 518 26.60 31.56 30.61
C PHE A 518 27.17 32.44 31.73
N LYS A 519 26.56 33.63 31.92
CA LYS A 519 26.86 34.52 33.05
C LYS A 519 26.64 33.81 34.40
N LYS A 520 27.38 34.25 35.43
CA LYS A 520 27.30 33.72 36.81
C LYS A 520 25.92 33.91 37.48
N ASP A 521 25.08 34.81 37.00
CA ASP A 521 23.71 35.07 37.47
C ASP A 521 22.61 34.34 36.68
N ALA A 522 22.96 33.56 35.65
CA ALA A 522 21.98 32.80 34.87
C ALA A 522 21.14 31.86 35.77
N PRO A 523 19.82 31.73 35.54
CA PRO A 523 18.93 30.93 36.36
C PRO A 523 19.38 29.46 36.49
N ALA A 524 19.24 28.89 37.70
CA ALA A 524 19.68 27.52 37.97
C ALA A 524 18.99 26.47 37.09
N PHE A 525 17.68 26.58 36.88
CA PHE A 525 16.93 25.64 36.03
C PHE A 525 17.39 25.68 34.56
N LEU A 526 17.73 26.85 34.02
CA LEU A 526 18.30 26.98 32.67
C LEU A 526 19.65 26.25 32.58
N ARG A 527 20.52 26.43 33.58
CA ARG A 527 21.82 25.72 33.62
C ARG A 527 21.65 24.22 33.70
N ILE A 528 20.73 23.73 34.54
CA ILE A 528 20.44 22.31 34.68
C ILE A 528 19.91 21.75 33.35
N PHE A 529 18.99 22.45 32.69
CA PHE A 529 18.45 22.04 31.40
C PHE A 529 19.55 21.87 30.33
N ILE A 530 20.40 22.88 30.15
CA ILE A 530 21.47 22.83 29.13
C ILE A 530 22.53 21.79 29.51
N SER A 531 22.87 21.69 30.80
CA SER A 531 23.78 20.66 31.30
C SER A 531 23.24 19.26 31.01
N ALA A 532 21.94 19.03 31.25
CA ALA A 532 21.32 17.74 30.96
C ALA A 532 21.31 17.42 29.47
N ALA A 533 20.96 18.38 28.61
CA ALA A 533 20.97 18.18 27.15
C ALA A 533 22.38 17.85 26.61
N VAL A 534 23.41 18.58 27.08
CA VAL A 534 24.81 18.29 26.74
C VAL A 534 25.25 16.94 27.33
N GLY A 535 24.84 16.63 28.55
CA GLY A 535 25.11 15.36 29.22
C GLY A 535 24.56 14.16 28.47
N PHE A 536 23.32 14.23 27.97
CA PHE A 536 22.73 13.18 27.14
C PHE A 536 23.54 12.94 25.87
N VAL A 537 23.92 14.01 25.15
CA VAL A 537 24.71 13.90 23.92
C VAL A 537 26.10 13.29 24.20
N VAL A 538 26.80 13.80 25.23
CA VAL A 538 28.16 13.35 25.55
C VAL A 538 28.17 11.91 26.04
N LEU A 539 27.25 11.53 26.94
CA LEU A 539 27.16 10.14 27.40
C LEU A 539 26.90 9.20 26.21
N THR A 540 25.98 9.56 25.32
CA THR A 540 25.60 8.71 24.18
C THR A 540 26.77 8.53 23.22
N LEU A 541 27.48 9.61 22.88
CA LEU A 541 28.67 9.54 22.03
C LEU A 541 29.80 8.75 22.67
N LEU A 542 30.05 8.96 23.97
CA LEU A 542 31.06 8.20 24.71
C LEU A 542 30.71 6.71 24.77
N PHE A 543 29.46 6.38 25.06
CA PHE A 543 28.98 5.01 25.12
C PHE A 543 29.03 4.35 23.73
N TYR A 544 28.73 5.09 22.65
CA TYR A 544 28.91 4.66 21.28
C TYR A 544 30.36 4.29 20.97
N ILE A 545 31.29 5.23 21.19
CA ILE A 545 32.72 5.05 20.89
C ILE A 545 33.32 3.92 21.74
N THR A 546 33.06 3.92 23.05
CA THR A 546 33.59 2.87 23.95
C THR A 546 32.98 1.50 23.67
N SER A 547 31.73 1.43 23.19
CA SER A 547 31.13 0.17 22.75
C SER A 547 31.74 -0.34 21.45
N LEU A 548 31.98 0.53 20.46
CA LEU A 548 32.67 0.17 19.22
C LEU A 548 34.08 -0.36 19.49
N LEU A 549 34.79 0.26 20.44
CA LEU A 549 36.14 -0.14 20.85
C LEU A 549 36.17 -1.29 21.87
N ARG A 550 35.00 -1.83 22.27
CA ARG A 550 34.86 -2.91 23.27
C ARG A 550 35.47 -2.60 24.65
N ILE A 551 35.47 -1.33 25.06
CA ILE A 551 36.04 -0.81 26.31
C ILE A 551 35.00 -0.01 27.13
N ARG A 552 33.75 -0.52 27.20
CA ARG A 552 32.60 0.15 27.86
C ARG A 552 32.85 0.58 29.31
N PHE A 553 33.72 -0.12 30.04
CA PHE A 553 34.04 0.21 31.44
C PHE A 553 34.63 1.62 31.62
N LEU A 554 35.24 2.21 30.57
CA LEU A 554 35.78 3.57 30.62
C LEU A 554 34.72 4.65 30.84
N VAL A 555 33.44 4.35 30.65
CA VAL A 555 32.34 5.26 30.98
C VAL A 555 32.31 5.56 32.48
N PHE A 556 32.65 4.60 33.35
CA PHE A 556 32.77 4.82 34.79
C PHE A 556 33.94 5.74 35.14
N VAL A 557 35.07 5.62 34.43
CA VAL A 557 36.24 6.51 34.58
C VAL A 557 35.85 7.94 34.21
N TYR A 558 35.12 8.12 33.10
CA TYR A 558 34.59 9.43 32.70
C TYR A 558 33.70 10.06 33.78
N ILE A 559 32.79 9.28 34.38
CA ILE A 559 31.92 9.76 35.47
C ILE A 559 32.75 10.21 36.67
N LEU A 560 33.72 9.38 37.11
CA LEU A 560 34.58 9.69 38.25
C LEU A 560 35.44 10.94 38.01
N MET A 561 36.05 11.06 36.82
CA MET A 561 36.85 12.24 36.46
C MET A 561 36.02 13.53 36.49
N ASN A 562 34.80 13.50 35.96
CA ASN A 562 33.92 14.67 35.99
C ASN A 562 33.50 15.03 37.43
N LEU A 563 33.26 14.04 38.29
CA LEU A 563 32.98 14.26 39.71
C LEU A 563 34.16 14.95 40.41
N ILE A 564 35.40 14.47 40.18
CA ILE A 564 36.62 15.08 40.73
C ILE A 564 36.75 16.53 40.24
N ILE A 565 36.59 16.78 38.94
CA ILE A 565 36.68 18.13 38.36
C ILE A 565 35.59 19.05 38.93
N PHE A 566 34.37 18.55 39.07
CA PHE A 566 33.23 19.30 39.62
C PHE A 566 33.50 19.77 41.06
N LEU A 567 34.06 18.88 41.90
CA LEU A 567 34.44 19.18 43.28
C LEU A 567 35.66 20.11 43.34
N HIS A 568 36.71 19.83 42.56
CA HIS A 568 37.95 20.60 42.54
C HIS A 568 37.71 22.06 42.11
N LEU A 569 36.90 22.27 41.07
CA LEU A 569 36.53 23.60 40.59
C LEU A 569 35.44 24.28 41.44
N LYS A 570 35.00 23.65 42.54
CA LYS A 570 33.92 24.11 43.43
C LYS A 570 32.65 24.51 42.69
N LEU A 571 32.30 23.80 41.60
CA LEU A 571 31.19 24.18 40.73
C LEU A 571 29.83 24.14 41.43
N TYR A 572 29.71 23.37 42.52
CA TYR A 572 28.51 23.33 43.38
C TYR A 572 28.12 24.72 43.91
N SER A 573 29.07 25.64 44.13
CA SER A 573 28.76 27.00 44.61
C SER A 573 28.00 27.84 43.58
N ASN A 574 28.04 27.44 42.29
CA ASN A 574 27.35 28.10 41.20
C ASN A 574 25.90 27.62 41.06
N ILE A 575 25.49 26.58 41.79
CA ILE A 575 24.11 26.08 41.79
C ILE A 575 23.37 26.73 42.96
N LYS A 576 22.85 27.93 42.74
CA LYS A 576 21.91 28.58 43.67
C LYS A 576 20.49 28.42 43.13
N ILE A 577 19.74 27.47 43.71
CA ILE A 577 18.33 27.26 43.35
C ILE A 577 17.51 28.37 44.00
N ASN A 578 17.25 29.44 43.25
CA ASN A 578 16.25 30.41 43.64
C ASN A 578 14.88 29.88 43.23
N LEU A 579 14.06 29.50 44.22
CA LEU A 579 12.67 29.13 43.97
C LEU A 579 11.91 30.32 43.37
N LEU A 580 11.00 30.04 42.44
CA LEU A 580 10.11 31.07 41.88
C LEU A 580 9.31 31.72 43.03
N ASN A 581 9.14 33.04 42.96
CA ASN A 581 8.38 33.76 43.98
C ASN A 581 6.90 33.37 43.91
N PHE A 582 6.43 32.61 44.90
CA PHE A 582 5.05 32.13 45.02
C PHE A 582 4.02 33.25 45.21
N LYS A 583 4.45 34.47 45.56
CA LYS A 583 3.55 35.64 45.67
C LYS A 583 3.16 36.23 44.32
N GLU A 584 3.85 35.87 43.23
CA GLU A 584 3.56 36.39 41.89
C GLU A 584 2.60 35.44 41.13
N PRO A 585 1.38 35.87 40.78
CA PRO A 585 0.36 34.98 40.18
C PRO A 585 0.81 34.28 38.90
N LEU A 586 1.59 34.95 38.04
CA LEU A 586 2.10 34.38 36.80
C LEU A 586 3.09 33.22 37.05
N ASN A 587 3.84 33.26 38.15
CA ASN A 587 4.75 32.18 38.52
C ASN A 587 3.97 30.95 39.02
N LEU A 588 2.82 31.14 39.69
CA LEU A 588 1.94 30.04 40.08
C LEU A 588 1.38 29.32 38.85
N ILE A 589 0.96 30.07 37.82
CA ILE A 589 0.49 29.48 36.56
C ILE A 589 1.61 28.67 35.90
N LEU A 590 2.85 29.16 35.88
CA LEU A 590 4.00 28.41 35.35
C LEU A 590 4.23 27.08 36.10
N LEU A 591 4.13 27.11 37.43
CA LEU A 591 4.27 25.93 38.29
C LEU A 591 3.14 24.90 38.09
N VAL A 592 2.02 25.29 37.49
CA VAL A 592 0.92 24.38 37.13
C VAL A 592 1.03 23.90 35.70
N ILE A 593 1.27 24.79 34.73
CA ILE A 593 1.29 24.46 33.29
C ILE A 593 2.37 23.42 32.96
N ILE A 594 3.59 23.56 33.49
CA ILE A 594 4.67 22.64 33.14
C ILE A 594 4.40 21.22 33.66
N PRO A 595 4.06 21.00 34.96
CA PRO A 595 3.69 19.67 35.44
C PRO A 595 2.42 19.11 34.79
N ALA A 596 1.37 19.92 34.64
CA ALA A 596 0.12 19.47 34.00
C ALA A 596 0.33 19.08 32.55
N GLY A 597 1.08 19.88 31.79
CA GLY A 597 1.46 19.59 30.41
C GLY A 597 2.35 18.35 30.30
N THR A 598 3.24 18.15 31.26
CA THR A 598 4.05 16.94 31.37
C THR A 598 3.19 15.71 31.53
N VAL A 599 2.31 15.69 32.55
CA VAL A 599 1.36 14.59 32.76
C VAL A 599 0.54 14.32 31.50
N PHE A 600 0.05 15.38 30.84
CA PHE A 600 -0.78 15.27 29.65
C PHE A 600 -0.07 14.58 28.47
N GLN A 601 1.18 14.96 28.16
CA GLN A 601 1.94 14.33 27.06
C GLN A 601 2.44 12.91 27.37
N ILE A 602 2.33 12.44 28.62
CA ILE A 602 2.72 11.07 29.02
C ILE A 602 1.53 10.10 28.97
N ILE A 603 0.29 10.60 28.94
CA ILE A 603 -0.92 9.76 28.92
C ILE A 603 -0.84 8.67 27.83
N PRO A 604 -0.42 8.95 26.58
CA PRO A 604 -0.42 7.94 25.51
C PRO A 604 0.54 6.76 25.68
N ILE A 605 1.51 6.86 26.58
CA ILE A 605 2.64 5.92 26.68
C ILE A 605 2.75 5.25 28.04
N PHE A 606 2.29 5.90 29.11
CA PHE A 606 2.58 5.51 30.48
C PHE A 606 2.24 4.05 30.82
N LYS A 607 1.07 3.59 30.35
CA LYS A 607 0.53 2.26 30.66
C LYS A 607 1.23 1.14 29.89
N SER A 608 1.87 1.45 28.77
CA SER A 608 2.50 0.44 27.91
C SER A 608 3.67 -0.24 28.62
N GLY A 609 3.80 -1.56 28.40
CA GLY A 609 4.85 -2.38 29.01
C GLY A 609 4.68 -2.61 30.52
N LEU A 610 3.50 -2.31 31.09
CA LEU A 610 3.15 -2.71 32.46
C LEU A 610 2.60 -4.14 32.48
N THR A 611 2.79 -4.82 33.61
CA THR A 611 2.27 -6.17 33.85
C THR A 611 0.94 -6.11 34.60
N PHE A 612 -0.08 -6.72 34.01
CA PHE A 612 -1.42 -6.90 34.54
C PHE A 612 -1.67 -8.38 34.86
N SER A 613 -2.86 -8.72 35.35
CA SER A 613 -3.31 -10.10 35.57
C SER A 613 -3.21 -10.97 34.31
N TYR A 614 -3.56 -10.40 33.15
CA TYR A 614 -3.56 -11.08 31.87
C TYR A 614 -2.17 -11.20 31.25
N GLY A 615 -1.21 -10.33 31.61
CA GLY A 615 0.14 -10.31 31.06
C GLY A 615 0.64 -8.89 30.77
N LEU A 616 1.40 -8.67 29.70
CA LEU A 616 1.88 -7.34 29.30
C LEU A 616 0.86 -6.62 28.41
N GLY A 617 0.53 -5.37 28.74
CA GLY A 617 -0.39 -4.55 27.93
C GLY A 617 0.32 -3.45 27.15
N PHE A 618 -0.18 -3.15 25.94
CA PHE A 618 0.30 -2.08 25.06
C PHE A 618 -0.85 -1.24 24.52
N TRP A 619 -0.70 0.09 24.53
CA TRP A 619 -1.72 1.03 24.07
C TRP A 619 -1.26 1.77 22.81
N GLY A 620 -2.14 1.84 21.81
CA GLY A 620 -1.92 2.51 20.54
C GLY A 620 -0.65 2.01 19.83
N PRO A 621 0.12 2.89 19.18
CA PRO A 621 1.27 2.49 18.36
C PRO A 621 2.43 1.91 19.17
N ASN A 622 2.41 1.98 20.50
CA ASN A 622 3.43 1.36 21.35
C ASN A 622 3.48 -0.17 21.21
N ALA A 623 2.37 -0.80 20.80
CA ALA A 623 2.33 -2.22 20.51
C ALA A 623 3.24 -2.62 19.33
N HIS A 624 3.55 -1.66 18.45
CA HIS A 624 4.46 -1.83 17.31
C HIS A 624 5.79 -1.09 17.57
N ASP A 625 5.77 0.25 17.56
CA ASP A 625 6.97 1.10 17.64
C ASP A 625 7.68 1.00 18.99
N GLY A 626 6.91 0.95 20.09
CA GLY A 626 7.45 0.79 21.43
C GLY A 626 8.14 -0.57 21.61
N VAL A 627 7.59 -1.61 21.01
CA VAL A 627 8.15 -2.97 21.00
C VAL A 627 9.42 -3.04 20.14
N TRP A 628 9.44 -2.36 18.99
CA TRP A 628 10.64 -2.18 18.17
C TRP A 628 11.79 -1.56 18.98
N HIS A 629 11.53 -0.48 19.72
CA HIS A 629 12.54 0.15 20.57
C HIS A 629 13.08 -0.82 21.63
N ILE A 630 12.22 -1.61 22.28
CA ILE A 630 12.66 -2.62 23.26
C ILE A 630 13.58 -3.66 22.60
N ALA A 631 13.20 -4.19 21.43
CA ALA A 631 13.99 -5.15 20.67
C ALA A 631 15.39 -4.61 20.33
N LEU A 632 15.43 -3.39 19.77
CA LEU A 632 16.69 -2.74 19.40
C LEU A 632 17.58 -2.45 20.61
N ILE A 633 17.02 -1.94 21.70
CA ILE A 633 17.77 -1.63 22.93
C ILE A 633 18.41 -2.89 23.51
N ASN A 634 17.68 -4.02 23.51
CA ASN A 634 18.22 -5.29 23.99
C ASN A 634 19.41 -5.78 23.15
N GLU A 635 19.41 -5.54 21.83
CA GLU A 635 20.57 -5.84 20.98
C GLU A 635 21.73 -4.85 21.18
N LEU A 636 21.44 -3.56 21.39
CA LEU A 636 22.47 -2.54 21.70
C LEU A 636 23.19 -2.80 23.03
N ILE A 637 22.48 -3.36 24.01
CA ILE A 637 23.09 -3.81 25.27
C ILE A 637 24.14 -4.90 25.00
N LYS A 638 23.95 -5.77 24.00
CA LYS A 638 24.93 -6.79 23.63
C LYS A 638 26.10 -6.24 22.83
N SER A 639 25.81 -5.49 21.76
CA SER A 639 26.85 -5.04 20.81
C SER A 639 26.50 -3.74 20.08
N VAL A 640 27.52 -3.01 19.65
CA VAL A 640 27.41 -1.82 18.80
C VAL A 640 28.45 -1.94 17.68
N PRO A 641 28.07 -1.82 16.38
CA PRO A 641 26.69 -1.67 15.89
C PRO A 641 25.85 -2.93 16.20
N PRO A 642 24.54 -2.79 16.42
CA PRO A 642 23.69 -3.92 16.80
C PRO A 642 23.42 -4.84 15.61
N VAL A 643 23.26 -6.14 15.89
CA VAL A 643 22.60 -7.05 14.93
C VAL A 643 21.15 -6.60 14.77
N ASN A 644 20.60 -6.71 13.57
CA ASN A 644 19.20 -6.38 13.33
C ASN A 644 18.30 -7.40 14.08
N PRO A 645 17.52 -6.97 15.09
CA PRO A 645 16.74 -7.88 15.94
C PRO A 645 15.62 -8.61 15.17
N ILE A 646 15.11 -8.00 14.11
CA ILE A 646 13.97 -8.49 13.32
C ILE A 646 14.39 -9.12 11.99
N TYR A 647 15.69 -9.11 11.67
CA TYR A 647 16.25 -9.69 10.45
C TYR A 647 17.65 -10.24 10.73
N SER A 648 17.68 -11.47 11.25
CA SER A 648 18.93 -12.16 11.64
C SER A 648 20.03 -12.18 10.57
N GLY A 649 21.29 -12.26 11.02
CA GLY A 649 22.46 -12.41 10.14
C GLY A 649 22.92 -11.12 9.46
N VAL A 650 22.32 -9.96 9.78
CA VAL A 650 22.69 -8.66 9.22
C VAL A 650 22.85 -7.63 10.34
N ILE A 651 23.83 -6.73 10.18
CA ILE A 651 24.04 -5.58 11.08
C ILE A 651 23.00 -4.50 10.74
N LEU A 652 22.39 -3.87 11.74
CA LEU A 652 21.43 -2.80 11.50
C LEU A 652 22.06 -1.63 10.73
N LYS A 653 21.41 -1.21 9.65
CA LYS A 653 21.76 -0.04 8.83
C LYS A 653 20.51 0.81 8.60
N ASN A 654 20.70 2.04 8.12
CA ASN A 654 19.63 2.96 7.73
C ASN A 654 18.70 3.40 8.89
N TYR A 655 19.22 3.38 10.13
CA TYR A 655 18.45 3.75 11.32
C TYR A 655 19.26 4.63 12.30
N HIS A 656 18.57 5.56 12.97
CA HIS A 656 19.15 6.50 13.94
C HIS A 656 18.92 6.01 15.37
N PHE A 657 19.84 5.18 15.90
CA PHE A 657 19.63 4.50 17.18
C PHE A 657 20.21 5.22 18.41
N PHE A 658 20.56 6.52 18.37
CA PHE A 658 21.18 7.16 19.55
C PHE A 658 20.22 7.34 20.73
N TYR A 659 18.92 7.51 20.49
CA TYR A 659 17.95 7.46 21.58
C TYR A 659 17.98 6.06 22.26
N ASP A 660 17.91 5.01 21.46
CA ASP A 660 17.97 3.62 21.94
C ASP A 660 19.30 3.33 22.65
N LEU A 661 20.41 3.86 22.13
CA LEU A 661 21.72 3.73 22.72
C LEU A 661 21.83 4.46 24.06
N LEU A 662 21.20 5.62 24.19
CA LEU A 662 21.10 6.33 25.47
C LEU A 662 20.33 5.49 26.49
N VAL A 663 19.21 4.87 26.08
CA VAL A 663 18.44 3.99 26.96
C VAL A 663 19.25 2.74 27.34
N ALA A 664 19.99 2.14 26.39
CA ALA A 664 20.89 1.02 26.63
C ALA A 664 22.01 1.40 27.61
N ALA A 665 22.62 2.59 27.46
CA ALA A 665 23.63 3.10 28.38
C ALA A 665 23.07 3.28 29.79
N THR A 666 21.84 3.79 29.91
CA THR A 666 21.18 3.94 31.20
C THR A 666 20.89 2.59 31.84
N ASN A 667 20.33 1.63 31.11
CA ASN A 667 20.13 0.28 31.62
C ASN A 667 21.45 -0.36 32.08
N TYR A 668 22.53 -0.18 31.31
CA TYR A 668 23.87 -0.68 31.66
C TYR A 668 24.43 -0.04 32.94
N LEU A 669 24.15 1.24 33.19
CA LEU A 669 24.73 1.99 34.33
C LEU A 669 23.86 1.98 35.60
N SER A 670 22.53 1.89 35.47
CA SER A 670 21.60 1.99 36.60
C SER A 670 20.80 0.73 36.86
N ALA A 671 20.85 -0.28 35.97
CA ALA A 671 20.03 -1.49 36.01
C ALA A 671 18.51 -1.27 35.93
N VAL A 672 18.05 -0.03 35.68
CA VAL A 672 16.62 0.27 35.52
C VAL A 672 16.06 -0.45 34.28
N PRO A 673 14.91 -1.14 34.36
CA PRO A 673 14.37 -1.90 33.24
C PRO A 673 14.08 -1.06 31.99
N VAL A 674 14.38 -1.62 30.81
CA VAL A 674 14.21 -0.95 29.50
C VAL A 674 12.77 -0.43 29.28
N ALA A 675 11.75 -1.23 29.60
CA ALA A 675 10.36 -0.81 29.46
C ALA A 675 9.99 0.39 30.35
N ASP A 676 10.56 0.49 31.57
CA ASP A 676 10.34 1.63 32.47
C ASP A 676 11.02 2.90 31.94
N LEU A 677 12.21 2.74 31.34
CA LEU A 677 12.95 3.85 30.72
C LEU A 677 12.20 4.43 29.52
N ILE A 678 11.70 3.57 28.61
CA ILE A 678 11.02 3.99 27.38
C ILE A 678 9.67 4.63 27.67
N PHE A 679 8.81 3.98 28.47
CA PHE A 679 7.41 4.39 28.58
C PHE A 679 7.13 5.38 29.70
N ARG A 680 8.07 5.56 30.65
CA ARG A 680 7.84 6.38 31.85
C ARG A 680 8.95 7.40 32.07
N PHE A 681 10.18 6.97 32.36
CA PHE A 681 11.21 7.90 32.85
C PHE A 681 11.71 8.90 31.81
N TYR A 682 12.09 8.47 30.61
CA TYR A 682 12.55 9.39 29.58
C TYR A 682 11.46 10.31 29.05
N PRO A 683 10.23 9.86 28.80
CA PRO A 683 9.16 10.75 28.39
C PRO A 683 8.83 11.83 29.42
N ILE A 684 8.79 11.46 30.72
CA ILE A 684 8.65 12.45 31.80
C ILE A 684 9.78 13.47 31.74
N MET A 685 11.01 13.00 31.59
CA MET A 685 12.19 13.86 31.52
C MET A 685 12.16 14.80 30.33
N PHE A 686 11.92 14.29 29.12
CA PHE A 686 11.92 15.09 27.90
C PHE A 686 10.79 16.10 27.88
N SER A 687 9.60 15.71 28.34
CA SER A 687 8.47 16.63 28.46
C SER A 687 8.74 17.73 29.49
N LEU A 688 9.29 17.40 30.67
CA LEU A 688 9.66 18.40 31.67
C LEU A 688 10.72 19.38 31.13
N MET A 689 11.75 18.85 30.46
CA MET A 689 12.80 19.62 29.83
C MET A 689 12.29 20.50 28.69
N LEU A 690 11.33 20.01 27.89
CA LEU A 690 10.65 20.77 26.85
C LEU A 690 10.03 22.03 27.44
N GLY A 691 9.29 21.93 28.54
CA GLY A 691 8.68 23.08 29.22
C GLY A 691 9.71 24.06 29.79
N ILE A 692 10.70 23.56 30.55
CA ILE A 692 11.72 24.40 31.19
C ILE A 692 12.56 25.13 30.14
N GLY A 693 13.09 24.41 29.15
CA GLY A 693 13.89 24.99 28.08
C GLY A 693 13.09 26.00 27.25
N SER A 694 11.87 25.65 26.85
CA SER A 694 11.02 26.55 26.07
C SER A 694 10.67 27.83 26.83
N TYR A 695 10.36 27.74 28.13
CA TYR A 695 10.07 28.92 28.95
C TYR A 695 11.20 29.95 28.88
N TYR A 696 12.44 29.51 29.13
CA TYR A 696 13.59 30.42 29.09
C TYR A 696 13.88 30.90 27.68
N LEU A 697 13.68 30.07 26.65
CA LEU A 697 13.87 30.46 25.26
C LEU A 697 12.90 31.58 24.85
N ILE A 698 11.62 31.47 25.23
CA ILE A 698 10.61 32.49 24.95
C ILE A 698 10.91 33.78 25.71
N MET A 699 11.32 33.68 26.98
CA MET A 699 11.73 34.85 27.76
C MET A 699 12.93 35.56 27.13
N GLU A 700 13.88 34.82 26.56
CA GLU A 700 15.01 35.38 25.81
C GLU A 700 14.56 36.06 24.51
N LEU A 701 13.62 35.47 23.76
CA LEU A 701 13.15 35.96 22.47
C LEU A 701 12.20 37.16 22.56
N PHE A 702 11.26 37.13 23.51
CA PHE A 702 10.12 38.06 23.55
C PHE A 702 10.05 38.91 24.83
N GLN A 703 10.87 38.61 25.84
CA GLN A 703 10.94 39.36 27.10
C GLN A 703 9.58 39.53 27.81
N SER A 704 8.67 38.56 27.65
CA SER A 704 7.30 38.63 28.18
C SER A 704 6.87 37.32 28.85
N LYS A 705 6.48 37.42 30.13
CA LYS A 705 5.94 36.29 30.90
C LYS A 705 4.60 35.82 30.35
N ILE A 706 3.72 36.74 29.93
CA ILE A 706 2.40 36.40 29.38
C ILE A 706 2.55 35.67 28.04
N ALA A 707 3.44 36.15 27.15
CA ALA A 707 3.73 35.43 25.91
C ALA A 707 4.24 34.01 26.18
N SER A 708 5.08 33.85 27.22
CA SER A 708 5.58 32.56 27.68
C SER A 708 4.47 31.61 28.14
N LEU A 709 3.46 32.11 28.86
CA LEU A 709 2.32 31.30 29.28
C LEU A 709 1.51 30.79 28.08
N PHE A 710 1.18 31.66 27.11
CA PHE A 710 0.45 31.22 25.92
C PHE A 710 1.24 30.23 25.07
N SER A 711 2.52 30.48 24.85
CA SER A 711 3.37 29.56 24.09
C SER A 711 3.52 28.20 24.79
N LEU A 712 3.77 28.17 26.10
CA LEU A 712 3.85 26.91 26.85
C LEU A 712 2.54 26.13 26.80
N TYR A 713 1.42 26.83 26.94
CA TYR A 713 0.10 26.21 26.83
C TYR A 713 -0.09 25.56 25.45
N LEU A 714 0.25 26.26 24.35
CA LEU A 714 0.15 25.70 23.01
C LEU A 714 1.18 24.59 22.73
N ILE A 715 2.38 24.64 23.33
CA ILE A 715 3.39 23.57 23.21
C ILE A 715 2.88 22.25 23.80
N TYR A 716 2.17 22.31 24.93
CA TYR A 716 1.69 21.10 25.61
C TYR A 716 0.35 20.60 25.11
N PHE A 717 -0.58 21.53 24.84
CA PHE A 717 -1.99 21.18 24.73
C PHE A 717 -2.57 21.37 23.33
N ALA A 718 -1.92 22.14 22.44
CA ALA A 718 -2.51 22.45 21.13
C ALA A 718 -2.65 21.21 20.23
N GLY A 719 -3.86 21.01 19.72
CA GLY A 719 -4.19 20.03 18.67
C GLY A 719 -4.30 20.65 17.28
N SER A 720 -4.63 19.81 16.29
CA SER A 720 -5.01 20.23 14.94
C SER A 720 -6.47 20.69 14.90
N PHE A 721 -6.90 21.29 13.78
CA PHE A 721 -8.33 21.51 13.51
C PHE A 721 -9.06 20.25 13.00
N GLY A 722 -8.45 19.07 13.09
CA GLY A 722 -9.05 17.84 12.58
C GLY A 722 -10.36 17.47 13.28
N TRP A 723 -10.56 17.95 14.52
CA TRP A 723 -11.84 17.82 15.22
C TRP A 723 -13.01 18.51 14.50
N ILE A 724 -12.76 19.55 13.70
CA ILE A 724 -13.79 20.20 12.87
C ILE A 724 -14.19 19.26 11.75
N VAL A 725 -13.19 18.67 11.07
CA VAL A 725 -13.41 17.71 9.98
C VAL A 725 -14.20 16.51 10.48
N GLU A 726 -13.75 15.89 11.56
CA GLU A 726 -14.37 14.71 12.15
C GLU A 726 -15.81 15.00 12.59
N TYR A 727 -16.04 16.15 13.22
CA TYR A 727 -17.37 16.54 13.65
C TYR A 727 -18.32 16.81 12.48
N LEU A 728 -17.82 17.40 11.39
CA LEU A 728 -18.61 17.59 10.18
C LEU A 728 -18.99 16.24 9.54
N ARG A 729 -18.06 15.27 9.52
CA ARG A 729 -18.22 13.94 8.91
C ARG A 729 -19.08 12.99 9.76
N GLU A 730 -18.72 12.79 11.03
CA GLU A 730 -19.22 11.69 11.86
C GLU A 730 -19.95 12.16 13.13
N LYS A 731 -20.07 13.48 13.33
CA LYS A 731 -20.74 14.08 14.51
C LYS A 731 -20.10 13.71 15.86
N HIS A 732 -18.83 13.30 15.86
CA HIS A 732 -18.02 13.16 17.07
C HIS A 732 -16.73 13.99 16.97
N PHE A 733 -16.09 14.24 18.11
CA PHE A 733 -14.77 14.87 18.14
C PHE A 733 -13.69 13.80 17.95
N GLY A 734 -12.64 14.12 17.18
CA GLY A 734 -11.56 13.19 16.81
C GLY A 734 -10.57 13.83 15.84
N GLY A 735 -9.94 13.00 15.01
CA GLY A 735 -9.18 13.46 13.84
C GLY A 735 -7.81 14.10 14.11
N GLU A 736 -7.03 13.66 15.11
CA GLU A 736 -5.67 14.20 15.36
C GLU A 736 -4.82 14.25 14.10
N SER A 737 -4.73 13.11 13.42
CA SER A 737 -3.98 12.91 12.19
C SER A 737 -4.83 13.07 10.93
N ALA A 738 -5.97 13.79 10.99
CA ALA A 738 -6.79 14.09 9.81
C ALA A 738 -5.99 14.81 8.71
N PHE A 739 -4.95 15.55 9.12
CA PHE A 739 -4.01 16.24 8.23
C PHE A 739 -2.59 15.62 8.28
N TRP A 740 -2.50 14.33 8.58
CA TRP A 740 -1.28 13.50 8.75
C TRP A 740 -0.42 13.79 9.98
N ALA A 741 -0.22 15.04 10.41
CA ALA A 741 0.71 15.30 11.50
C ALA A 741 0.12 14.95 12.88
N ASN A 742 0.89 14.26 13.71
CA ASN A 742 0.60 14.09 15.13
C ASN A 742 0.75 15.41 15.88
N GLN A 743 0.04 15.52 17.01
CA GLN A 743 -0.09 16.74 17.79
C GLN A 743 0.63 16.63 19.14
N ALA A 744 0.59 17.71 19.92
CA ALA A 744 1.43 17.85 21.11
C ALA A 744 1.31 16.68 22.10
N VAL A 745 0.10 16.15 22.29
CA VAL A 745 -0.16 15.00 23.17
C VAL A 745 0.61 13.75 22.76
N SER A 746 0.85 13.57 21.46
CA SER A 746 1.44 12.37 20.85
C SER A 746 2.95 12.48 20.62
N PHE A 747 3.58 13.62 20.94
CA PHE A 747 5.00 13.84 20.64
C PHE A 747 5.94 12.82 21.31
N ASN A 748 5.59 12.33 22.51
CA ASN A 748 6.39 11.31 23.19
C ASN A 748 6.17 9.87 22.67
N LEU A 749 5.20 9.64 21.75
CA LEU A 749 5.12 8.37 21.01
C LEU A 749 6.34 8.17 20.09
N ASN A 750 7.07 9.25 19.79
CA ASN A 750 8.31 9.25 19.05
C ASN A 750 9.46 9.78 19.92
N PRO A 751 10.03 8.94 20.81
CA PRO A 751 11.08 9.38 21.71
C PRO A 751 12.32 9.97 21.01
N PRO A 752 12.79 9.45 19.85
CA PRO A 752 13.83 10.08 19.04
C PRO A 752 13.53 11.56 18.70
N PHE A 753 12.28 11.86 18.32
CA PHE A 753 11.85 13.25 18.12
C PHE A 753 11.90 14.06 19.42
N ALA A 754 11.33 13.54 20.51
CA ALA A 754 11.24 14.27 21.79
C ALA A 754 12.62 14.71 22.32
N ILE A 755 13.61 13.81 22.34
CA ILE A 755 14.97 14.18 22.76
C ILE A 755 15.67 15.12 21.79
N SER A 756 15.47 14.93 20.48
CA SER A 756 16.07 15.83 19.49
C SER A 756 15.55 17.26 19.63
N LEU A 757 14.28 17.45 19.99
CA LEU A 757 13.70 18.76 20.24
C LEU A 757 14.34 19.42 21.47
N VAL A 758 14.55 18.66 22.55
CA VAL A 758 15.29 19.13 23.74
C VAL A 758 16.71 19.58 23.38
N ILE A 759 17.42 18.80 22.56
CA ILE A 759 18.77 19.12 22.09
C ILE A 759 18.76 20.41 21.23
N ILE A 760 17.78 20.57 20.35
CA ILE A 760 17.63 21.77 19.51
C ILE A 760 17.37 23.03 20.36
N ILE A 761 16.53 22.93 21.39
CA ILE A 761 16.25 24.04 22.31
C ILE A 761 17.54 24.44 23.07
N ALA A 762 18.31 23.45 23.54
CA ALA A 762 19.61 23.72 24.16
C ALA A 762 20.61 24.35 23.17
N LEU A 763 20.63 23.88 21.92
CA LEU A 763 21.43 24.46 20.85
C LEU A 763 21.08 25.93 20.61
N PHE A 764 19.79 26.29 20.56
CA PHE A 764 19.36 27.69 20.42
C PHE A 764 19.86 28.57 21.55
N HIS A 765 19.76 28.12 22.80
CA HIS A 765 20.30 28.87 23.93
C HIS A 765 21.82 29.10 23.85
N ILE A 766 22.58 28.11 23.37
CA ILE A 766 24.02 28.25 23.19
C ILE A 766 24.34 29.23 22.04
N ILE A 767 23.66 29.07 20.89
CA ILE A 767 23.88 29.91 19.71
C ILE A 767 23.53 31.38 20.00
N PHE A 768 22.38 31.63 20.63
CA PHE A 768 21.88 32.98 20.89
C PHE A 768 22.73 33.77 21.90
N ASN A 769 23.68 33.10 22.56
CA ASN A 769 24.63 33.68 23.51
C ASN A 769 26.10 33.67 23.02
N LEU A 770 26.35 33.36 21.74
CA LEU A 770 27.71 33.26 21.16
C LEU A 770 28.51 34.56 21.18
N SER A 771 27.85 35.72 21.13
CA SER A 771 28.50 37.04 21.14
C SER A 771 29.02 37.46 22.52
N ASN A 772 28.58 36.79 23.59
CA ASN A 772 28.68 37.33 24.94
C ASN A 772 29.71 36.63 25.83
N PHE A 773 29.97 35.32 25.65
CA PHE A 773 30.83 34.52 26.56
C PHE A 773 31.63 33.43 25.83
N SER A 774 32.86 33.15 26.28
CA SER A 774 33.85 32.16 25.78
C SER A 774 33.56 31.58 24.38
N ARG A 775 33.70 32.43 23.35
CA ARG A 775 33.24 32.18 21.97
C ARG A 775 33.63 30.80 21.42
N LEU A 776 34.88 30.36 21.64
CA LEU A 776 35.35 29.07 21.15
C LEU A 776 34.63 27.86 21.78
N ARG A 777 34.41 27.88 23.10
CA ARG A 777 33.76 26.77 23.81
C ARG A 777 32.31 26.61 23.39
N ASN A 778 31.59 27.73 23.27
CA ASN A 778 30.18 27.71 22.85
C ASN A 778 30.04 27.25 21.39
N ILE A 779 31.00 27.57 20.50
CA ILE A 779 31.06 27.00 19.14
C ILE A 779 31.25 25.48 19.19
N ILE A 780 32.18 24.97 20.01
CA ILE A 780 32.41 23.52 20.14
C ILE A 780 31.16 22.80 20.67
N LEU A 781 30.51 23.35 21.69
CA LEU A 781 29.26 22.80 22.22
C LEU A 781 28.14 22.82 21.16
N ALA A 782 28.02 23.91 20.39
CA ALA A 782 27.04 23.99 19.31
C ALA A 782 27.31 22.96 18.19
N ILE A 783 28.58 22.77 17.81
CA ILE A 783 29.00 21.73 16.85
C ILE A 783 28.62 20.34 17.36
N LEU A 784 28.88 20.05 18.63
CA LEU A 784 28.59 18.76 19.23
C LEU A 784 27.08 18.46 19.27
N LEU A 785 26.28 19.43 19.73
CA LEU A 785 24.82 19.29 19.78
C LEU A 785 24.24 19.16 18.37
N ALA A 786 24.59 20.07 17.45
CA ALA A 786 24.06 20.05 16.08
C ALA A 786 24.51 18.81 15.29
N GLY A 787 25.77 18.39 15.42
CA GLY A 787 26.31 17.26 14.68
C GLY A 787 25.84 15.90 15.18
N SER A 788 25.54 15.77 16.47
CA SER A 788 25.02 14.51 17.04
C SER A 788 23.54 14.28 16.74
N LEU A 789 22.79 15.32 16.34
CA LEU A 789 21.37 15.19 16.00
C LEU A 789 21.11 14.11 14.95
N ILE A 790 22.02 13.87 14.01
CA ILE A 790 21.83 12.86 12.95
C ILE A 790 21.60 11.46 13.54
N GLY A 791 22.24 11.16 14.68
CA GLY A 791 22.11 9.88 15.38
C GLY A 791 20.85 9.80 16.25
N PHE A 792 20.36 10.94 16.77
CA PHE A 792 19.13 10.98 17.59
C PHE A 792 17.87 11.08 16.73
N LYS A 793 17.84 11.99 15.76
CA LYS A 793 16.76 12.12 14.77
C LYS A 793 17.27 12.84 13.54
N SER A 794 17.33 12.13 12.43
CA SER A 794 17.86 12.67 11.16
C SER A 794 17.11 13.90 10.66
N TYR A 795 15.79 13.97 10.85
CA TYR A 795 14.98 15.12 10.42
C TYR A 795 15.38 16.41 11.13
N GLY A 796 15.53 16.37 12.46
CA GLY A 796 16.01 17.52 13.23
C GLY A 796 17.41 17.97 12.81
N ALA A 797 18.31 17.02 12.49
CA ALA A 797 19.65 17.31 12.01
C ALA A 797 19.64 18.05 10.67
N ILE A 798 18.88 17.55 9.69
CA ILE A 798 18.74 18.16 8.35
C ILE A 798 18.22 19.59 8.48
N LEU A 799 17.17 19.79 9.29
CA LEU A 799 16.57 21.10 9.52
C LEU A 799 17.56 22.08 10.16
N VAL A 800 18.30 21.67 11.19
CA VAL A 800 19.30 22.51 11.86
C VAL A 800 20.47 22.84 10.93
N LEU A 801 21.04 21.85 10.25
CA LEU A 801 22.17 22.06 9.35
C LEU A 801 21.80 23.02 8.21
N ALA A 802 20.64 22.85 7.59
CA ALA A 802 20.15 23.76 6.56
C ALA A 802 19.91 25.17 7.11
N ALA A 803 19.28 25.30 8.28
CA ALA A 803 19.05 26.61 8.90
C ALA A 803 20.35 27.34 9.24
N LEU A 804 21.36 26.64 9.80
CA LEU A 804 22.68 27.21 10.07
C LEU A 804 23.38 27.69 8.79
N LEU A 805 23.33 26.90 7.72
CA LEU A 805 23.89 27.25 6.43
C LEU A 805 23.23 28.51 5.85
N PHE A 806 21.90 28.53 5.73
CA PHE A 806 21.18 29.64 5.13
C PHE A 806 21.31 30.93 5.95
N VAL A 807 21.21 30.87 7.28
CA VAL A 807 21.46 32.05 8.13
C VAL A 807 22.89 32.55 7.96
N GLY A 808 23.88 31.65 7.98
CA GLY A 808 25.29 32.00 7.80
C GLY A 808 25.56 32.71 6.46
N LEU A 809 24.94 32.24 5.38
CA LEU A 809 25.04 32.85 4.05
C LEU A 809 24.30 34.19 3.96
N ILE A 810 23.04 34.26 4.41
CA ILE A 810 22.21 35.47 4.33
C ILE A 810 22.77 36.60 5.20
N LYS A 811 23.22 36.27 6.42
CA LYS A 811 23.80 37.22 7.36
C LYS A 811 25.28 37.48 7.16
N ARG A 812 25.96 36.70 6.31
CA ARG A 812 27.41 36.72 6.12
C ARG A 812 28.17 36.59 7.44
N GLN A 813 27.69 35.70 8.32
CA GLN A 813 28.23 35.51 9.65
C GLN A 813 29.02 34.20 9.73
N LEU A 814 30.34 34.34 9.87
CA LEU A 814 31.27 33.21 9.82
C LEU A 814 31.02 32.16 10.91
N TYR A 815 30.53 32.55 12.09
CA TYR A 815 30.35 31.61 13.19
C TYR A 815 29.24 30.57 12.90
N PHE A 816 28.16 30.95 12.21
CA PHE A 816 27.13 30.01 11.76
C PHE A 816 27.69 29.01 10.76
N LEU A 817 28.55 29.47 9.84
CA LEU A 817 29.22 28.61 8.85
C LEU A 817 30.23 27.66 9.51
N ILE A 818 30.99 28.12 10.50
CA ILE A 818 31.91 27.26 11.28
C ILE A 818 31.13 26.17 12.02
N ILE A 819 30.02 26.53 12.68
CA ILE A 819 29.18 25.55 13.37
C ILE A 819 28.58 24.57 12.37
N PHE A 820 28.09 25.05 11.23
CA PHE A 820 27.58 24.19 10.14
C PHE A 820 28.63 23.19 9.66
N ILE A 821 29.83 23.64 9.29
CA ILE A 821 30.89 22.76 8.78
C ILE A 821 31.31 21.75 9.85
N GLY A 822 31.54 22.20 11.08
CA GLY A 822 31.91 21.31 12.17
C GLY A 822 30.82 20.27 12.48
N ALA A 823 29.56 20.70 12.54
CA ALA A 823 28.41 19.83 12.76
C ALA A 823 28.19 18.84 11.61
N LEU A 824 28.40 19.28 10.35
CA LEU A 824 28.35 18.42 9.18
C LEU A 824 29.43 17.32 9.26
N LEU A 825 30.67 17.66 9.62
CA LEU A 825 31.75 16.68 9.79
C LEU A 825 31.39 15.63 10.86
N VAL A 826 30.94 16.07 12.03
CA VAL A 826 30.48 15.16 13.10
C VAL A 826 29.32 14.30 12.62
N SER A 827 28.36 14.89 11.88
CA SER A 827 27.21 14.16 11.37
C SER A 827 27.64 13.07 10.38
N VAL A 828 28.56 13.38 9.47
CA VAL A 828 29.12 12.43 8.48
C VAL A 828 29.84 11.28 9.19
N LEU A 829 30.62 11.56 10.24
CA LEU A 829 31.32 10.54 11.03
C LEU A 829 30.35 9.57 11.73
N ILE A 830 29.18 10.06 12.17
CA ILE A 830 28.14 9.22 12.79
C ILE A 830 27.32 8.48 11.73
N PHE A 831 27.05 9.12 10.60
CA PHE A 831 26.17 8.60 9.55
C PHE A 831 26.81 7.49 8.72
N LEU A 832 28.04 7.69 8.23
CA LEU A 832 28.70 6.77 7.29
C LEU A 832 28.79 5.32 7.82
N PRO A 833 29.17 5.05 9.09
CA PRO A 833 29.24 3.69 9.60
C PRO A 833 27.88 3.00 9.73
N ASN A 834 26.78 3.76 9.76
CA ASN A 834 25.43 3.27 10.07
C ASN A 834 24.47 3.31 8.86
N PHE A 835 24.96 3.71 7.69
CA PHE A 835 24.16 3.90 6.48
C PHE A 835 24.62 3.00 5.32
N ASP A 836 23.68 2.56 4.48
CA ASP A 836 23.96 1.88 3.22
C ASP A 836 23.86 2.87 2.05
N ILE A 837 25.00 3.14 1.40
CA ILE A 837 25.15 4.11 0.31
C ILE A 837 24.27 3.77 -0.91
N THR A 838 23.88 2.50 -1.08
CA THR A 838 23.05 2.06 -2.21
C THR A 838 21.56 2.36 -2.04
N SER A 839 21.14 2.76 -0.84
CA SER A 839 19.72 2.97 -0.51
C SER A 839 19.24 4.39 -0.86
N ASN A 840 18.14 4.49 -1.61
CA ASN A 840 17.51 5.77 -1.89
C ASN A 840 16.46 6.08 -0.82
N LEU A 841 16.75 6.98 0.12
CA LEU A 841 15.90 7.22 1.30
C LEU A 841 14.73 8.19 1.05
N LEU A 842 14.91 9.20 0.19
CA LEU A 842 13.88 10.20 -0.08
C LEU A 842 13.49 10.17 -1.56
N VAL A 843 12.18 10.19 -1.82
CA VAL A 843 11.61 10.23 -3.15
C VAL A 843 10.93 11.58 -3.35
N PHE A 844 11.23 12.25 -4.45
CA PHE A 844 10.58 13.50 -4.83
C PHE A 844 9.18 13.20 -5.40
N VAL A 845 8.16 13.40 -4.57
CA VAL A 845 6.74 13.20 -4.92
C VAL A 845 5.98 14.41 -4.37
N PRO A 846 6.00 15.54 -5.09
CA PRO A 846 5.40 16.76 -4.59
C PRO A 846 3.90 16.59 -4.37
N PHE A 847 3.40 17.23 -3.32
CA PHE A 847 2.00 17.23 -2.90
C PHE A 847 1.42 15.89 -2.43
N TRP A 848 2.23 14.84 -2.28
CA TRP A 848 1.74 13.52 -1.87
C TRP A 848 0.86 13.55 -0.62
N PHE A 849 1.32 14.20 0.46
CA PHE A 849 0.53 14.31 1.71
C PHE A 849 -0.74 15.16 1.56
N ILE A 850 -0.71 16.16 0.68
CA ILE A 850 -1.84 17.06 0.44
C ILE A 850 -2.91 16.32 -0.34
N HIS A 851 -2.51 15.56 -1.36
CA HIS A 851 -3.39 14.72 -2.16
C HIS A 851 -3.98 13.61 -1.32
N SER A 852 -3.14 12.80 -0.66
CA SER A 852 -3.60 11.67 0.14
C SER A 852 -4.47 12.09 1.33
N MET A 853 -4.26 13.29 1.89
CA MET A 853 -5.15 13.87 2.91
C MET A 853 -6.57 14.10 2.39
N ILE A 854 -6.71 14.63 1.18
CA ILE A 854 -8.01 14.92 0.57
C ILE A 854 -8.67 13.64 0.04
N ASP A 855 -7.88 12.75 -0.54
CA ASP A 855 -8.35 11.56 -1.25
C ASP A 855 -8.76 10.42 -0.31
N SER A 856 -8.11 10.30 0.85
CA SER A 856 -8.35 9.18 1.77
C SER A 856 -9.56 9.46 2.68
N PRO A 857 -10.59 8.57 2.73
CA PRO A 857 -11.79 8.77 3.53
C PRO A 857 -11.57 8.90 5.04
N ASP A 858 -10.52 8.24 5.57
CA ASP A 858 -10.10 8.25 6.98
C ASP A 858 -9.32 9.52 7.38
N ARG A 859 -9.03 10.41 6.43
CA ARG A 859 -8.28 11.67 6.63
C ARG A 859 -9.20 12.87 6.56
N ALA A 860 -8.88 13.87 5.73
CA ALA A 860 -9.83 14.96 5.45
C ALA A 860 -10.97 14.47 4.55
N GLY A 861 -10.70 13.54 3.64
CA GLY A 861 -11.72 12.77 2.91
C GLY A 861 -12.70 13.62 2.11
N TRP A 862 -12.24 14.68 1.45
CA TRP A 862 -13.10 15.61 0.72
C TRP A 862 -13.26 15.18 -0.75
N VAL A 863 -14.10 14.17 -0.99
CA VAL A 863 -14.35 13.56 -2.31
C VAL A 863 -14.64 14.59 -3.41
N ARG A 864 -15.47 15.61 -3.13
CA ARG A 864 -15.77 16.67 -4.12
C ARG A 864 -14.53 17.45 -4.58
N LEU A 865 -13.56 17.65 -3.68
CA LEU A 865 -12.33 18.35 -4.00
C LEU A 865 -11.39 17.46 -4.84
N SER A 866 -11.35 16.16 -4.52
CA SER A 866 -10.65 15.15 -5.34
C SER A 866 -11.19 15.07 -6.77
N LEU A 867 -12.52 14.94 -6.91
CA LEU A 867 -13.21 14.96 -8.21
C LEU A 867 -13.02 16.29 -8.95
N ALA A 868 -12.93 17.42 -8.23
CA ALA A 868 -12.68 18.72 -8.85
C ALA A 868 -11.27 18.80 -9.47
N ARG A 869 -10.27 18.18 -8.83
CA ARG A 869 -8.90 18.06 -9.35
C ARG A 869 -8.89 17.21 -10.62
N GLU A 870 -9.47 16.01 -10.58
CA GLU A 870 -9.56 15.11 -11.74
C GLU A 870 -10.29 15.77 -12.91
N ALA A 871 -11.47 16.36 -12.66
CA ALA A 871 -12.21 17.10 -13.69
C ALA A 871 -11.40 18.27 -14.27
N GLY A 872 -10.58 18.94 -13.45
CA GLY A 872 -9.66 19.98 -13.89
C GLY A 872 -8.61 19.46 -14.88
N PHE A 873 -8.01 18.30 -14.58
CA PHE A 873 -7.07 17.62 -15.48
C PHE A 873 -7.73 17.19 -16.79
N THR A 874 -8.88 16.51 -16.72
CA THR A 874 -9.61 16.05 -17.92
C THR A 874 -10.01 17.22 -18.82
N THR A 875 -10.49 18.32 -18.24
CA THR A 875 -10.93 19.51 -19.00
C THR A 875 -9.81 20.49 -19.35
N HIS A 876 -8.56 20.19 -18.98
CA HIS A 876 -7.39 21.08 -19.16
C HIS A 876 -7.60 22.49 -18.54
N ASN A 877 -8.42 22.60 -17.50
CA ASN A 877 -8.73 23.87 -16.83
C ASN A 877 -7.72 24.16 -15.71
N TRP A 878 -6.64 24.87 -16.06
CA TRP A 878 -5.56 25.21 -15.13
C TRP A 878 -6.00 26.05 -13.93
N PHE A 879 -6.99 26.94 -14.07
CA PHE A 879 -7.50 27.72 -12.94
C PHE A 879 -8.17 26.82 -11.90
N LYS A 880 -8.90 25.81 -12.36
CA LYS A 880 -9.52 24.82 -11.46
C LYS A 880 -8.46 23.96 -10.78
N ILE A 881 -7.46 23.48 -11.51
CA ILE A 881 -6.36 22.70 -10.96
C ILE A 881 -5.62 23.51 -9.89
N VAL A 882 -5.12 24.71 -10.24
CA VAL A 882 -4.38 25.57 -9.31
C VAL A 882 -5.25 25.97 -8.11
N GLY A 883 -6.52 26.27 -8.31
CA GLY A 883 -7.46 26.60 -7.23
C GLY A 883 -7.62 25.45 -6.23
N VAL A 884 -7.75 24.21 -6.73
CA VAL A 884 -7.87 23.01 -5.89
C VAL A 884 -6.56 22.73 -5.15
N GLU A 885 -5.41 22.84 -5.81
CA GLU A 885 -4.11 22.61 -5.17
C GLU A 885 -3.81 23.64 -4.07
N VAL A 886 -4.09 24.93 -4.34
CA VAL A 886 -3.93 26.00 -3.35
C VAL A 886 -4.86 25.80 -2.16
N LEU A 887 -6.14 25.49 -2.41
CA LEU A 887 -7.11 25.23 -1.34
C LEU A 887 -6.68 24.02 -0.49
N SER A 888 -6.24 22.94 -1.12
CA SER A 888 -5.78 21.73 -0.43
C SER A 888 -4.54 22.00 0.42
N LEU A 889 -3.58 22.79 -0.11
CA LEU A 889 -2.40 23.22 0.65
C LEU A 889 -2.77 24.11 1.84
N VAL A 890 -3.72 25.03 1.68
CA VAL A 890 -4.21 25.87 2.78
C VAL A 890 -4.86 25.01 3.86
N ILE A 891 -5.71 24.05 3.49
CA ILE A 891 -6.32 23.10 4.42
C ILE A 891 -5.23 22.31 5.17
N PHE A 892 -4.22 21.81 4.45
CA PHE A 892 -3.12 21.07 5.05
C PHE A 892 -2.34 21.89 6.08
N ILE A 893 -1.96 23.13 5.75
CA ILE A 893 -1.18 24.00 6.67
C ILE A 893 -2.04 24.49 7.83
N VAL A 894 -3.20 25.10 7.56
CA VAL A 894 -4.08 25.65 8.60
C VAL A 894 -4.63 24.54 9.50
N GLY A 895 -5.01 23.42 8.89
CA GLY A 895 -5.49 22.24 9.58
C GLY A 895 -4.48 21.70 10.60
N ASN A 896 -3.23 21.50 10.19
CA ASN A 896 -2.16 21.03 11.07
C ASN A 896 -1.78 22.05 12.15
N LEU A 897 -1.73 23.34 11.83
CA LEU A 897 -1.38 24.37 12.80
C LEU A 897 -2.44 24.49 13.93
N GLY A 898 -3.72 24.26 13.63
CA GLY A 898 -4.79 24.48 14.60
C GLY A 898 -4.77 25.93 15.09
N LEU A 899 -4.94 26.15 16.40
CA LEU A 899 -4.83 27.52 16.96
C LEU A 899 -3.45 28.16 16.78
N ARG A 900 -2.39 27.38 16.52
CA ARG A 900 -1.06 27.94 16.21
C ARG A 900 -1.03 28.67 14.87
N VAL A 901 -2.11 28.63 14.08
CA VAL A 901 -2.25 29.41 12.84
C VAL A 901 -2.08 30.91 13.08
N VAL A 902 -2.38 31.39 14.29
CA VAL A 902 -2.16 32.80 14.67
C VAL A 902 -0.68 33.22 14.56
N SER A 903 0.26 32.27 14.60
CA SER A 903 1.68 32.54 14.35
C SER A 903 1.94 33.13 12.96
N LEU A 904 1.11 32.83 11.95
CA LEU A 904 1.26 33.37 10.61
C LEU A 904 1.11 34.90 10.58
N LEU A 905 0.40 35.49 11.54
CA LEU A 905 0.30 36.95 11.69
C LEU A 905 1.65 37.60 12.04
N SER A 906 2.60 36.84 12.61
CA SER A 906 3.97 37.34 12.85
C SER A 906 4.71 37.66 11.54
N LEU A 907 4.31 37.02 10.42
CA LEU A 907 4.89 37.23 9.09
C LEU A 907 4.58 38.63 8.52
N VAL A 908 3.59 39.35 9.05
CA VAL A 908 3.38 40.78 8.72
C VAL A 908 4.65 41.60 9.01
N LYS A 909 5.45 41.17 9.99
CA LYS A 909 6.73 41.78 10.36
C LYS A 909 7.92 41.01 9.77
N ILE A 910 7.80 40.41 8.58
CA ILE A 910 8.86 39.60 7.96
C ILE A 910 10.20 40.34 7.84
N LYS A 911 10.19 41.66 7.60
CA LYS A 911 11.41 42.47 7.56
C LYS A 911 12.18 42.44 8.89
N ASN A 912 11.47 42.42 10.02
CA ASN A 912 12.10 42.31 11.34
C ASN A 912 12.64 40.90 11.59
N ILE A 913 11.90 39.87 11.18
CA ILE A 913 12.33 38.47 11.24
C ILE A 913 13.62 38.30 10.43
N ILE A 914 13.66 38.83 9.21
CA ILE A 914 14.85 38.76 8.35
C ILE A 914 16.01 39.57 8.93
N ARG A 915 15.76 40.67 9.65
CA ARG A 915 16.80 41.52 10.24
C ARG A 915 17.49 40.89 11.46
N ASP A 916 16.76 40.15 12.29
CA ASP A 916 17.28 39.52 13.49
C ASP A 916 17.73 38.07 13.20
N GLU A 917 18.97 37.72 13.58
CA GLU A 917 19.54 36.40 13.32
C GLU A 917 18.81 35.26 14.05
N LYS A 918 18.29 35.51 15.26
CA LYS A 918 17.58 34.52 16.08
C LYS A 918 16.23 34.19 15.44
N PHE A 919 15.48 35.22 15.07
CA PHE A 919 14.19 35.06 14.40
C PHE A 919 14.34 34.47 13.00
N LEU A 920 15.38 34.85 12.24
CA LEU A 920 15.65 34.27 10.93
C LEU A 920 15.97 32.77 11.02
N LEU A 921 16.76 32.33 12.01
CA LEU A 921 17.06 30.91 12.23
C LEU A 921 15.78 30.10 12.49
N LEU A 922 14.92 30.57 13.39
CA LEU A 922 13.65 29.91 13.70
C LEU A 922 12.71 29.88 12.49
N PHE A 923 12.65 30.98 11.72
CA PHE A 923 11.83 31.07 10.52
C PHE A 923 12.27 30.07 9.45
N ILE A 924 13.57 30.00 9.12
CA ILE A 924 14.08 29.06 8.12
C ILE A 924 13.83 27.62 8.56
N LEU A 925 14.08 27.30 9.84
CA LEU A 925 13.82 25.97 10.36
C LEU A 925 12.34 25.59 10.23
N SER A 926 11.43 26.48 10.64
CA SER A 926 9.98 26.25 10.53
C SER A 926 9.51 26.17 9.08
N PHE A 927 10.07 26.97 8.18
CA PHE A 927 9.73 26.95 6.76
C PHE A 927 10.12 25.61 6.13
N LEU A 928 11.35 25.15 6.36
CA LEU A 928 11.83 23.86 5.86
C LEU A 928 11.06 22.69 6.47
N ALA A 929 10.66 22.78 7.75
CA ALA A 929 9.87 21.77 8.44
C ALA A 929 8.54 21.46 7.74
N PHE A 930 7.89 22.46 7.12
CA PHE A 930 6.67 22.25 6.33
C PHE A 930 6.96 22.03 4.84
N LEU A 931 8.02 22.65 4.29
CA LEU A 931 8.35 22.53 2.87
C LEU A 931 8.80 21.11 2.49
N ILE A 932 9.62 20.45 3.32
CA ILE A 932 10.15 19.12 2.99
C ILE A 932 9.02 18.08 2.81
N PRO A 933 8.04 17.95 3.74
CA PRO A 933 6.89 17.06 3.54
C PRO A 933 6.01 17.40 2.34
N ILE A 934 5.98 18.67 1.90
CA ILE A 934 5.24 19.05 0.69
C ILE A 934 5.92 18.49 -0.57
N LEU A 935 7.24 18.30 -0.55
CA LEU A 935 8.03 17.95 -1.74
C LEU A 935 8.49 16.48 -1.78
N PHE A 936 8.66 15.86 -0.62
CA PHE A 936 9.33 14.57 -0.49
C PHE A 936 8.57 13.61 0.41
N ILE A 937 8.69 12.32 0.09
CA ILE A 937 8.29 11.19 0.95
C ILE A 937 9.50 10.29 1.21
N GLN A 938 9.46 9.51 2.30
CA GLN A 938 10.50 8.53 2.58
C GLN A 938 10.20 7.22 1.85
N SER A 939 11.22 6.61 1.24
CA SER A 939 11.13 5.27 0.67
C SER A 939 10.75 4.24 1.73
N GLY A 940 9.88 3.30 1.38
CA GLY A 940 9.34 2.32 2.33
C GLY A 940 8.05 2.81 2.99
N ASN A 941 8.12 3.83 3.85
CA ASN A 941 6.94 4.37 4.55
C ASN A 941 6.83 5.89 4.41
N PRO A 942 5.88 6.41 3.60
CA PRO A 942 5.68 7.84 3.42
C PRO A 942 5.43 8.60 4.72
N TRP A 943 4.75 7.99 5.71
CA TRP A 943 4.38 8.61 7.00
C TRP A 943 5.57 9.29 7.69
N ASN A 944 6.75 8.68 7.61
CA ASN A 944 7.92 9.13 8.33
C ASN A 944 8.35 10.57 8.02
N THR A 945 8.15 11.05 6.78
CA THR A 945 8.52 12.42 6.41
C THR A 945 7.60 13.47 7.04
N ILE A 946 6.36 13.15 7.44
CA ILE A 946 5.48 14.15 8.11
C ILE A 946 6.07 14.65 9.43
N GLN A 947 6.97 13.88 10.04
CA GLN A 947 7.60 14.19 11.31
C GLN A 947 8.50 15.44 11.24
N PHE A 948 8.93 15.88 10.04
CA PHE A 948 9.57 17.20 9.88
C PHE A 948 8.66 18.32 10.37
N SER A 949 7.35 18.25 10.09
CA SER A 949 6.36 19.26 10.47
C SER A 949 6.27 19.45 11.99
N TYR A 950 6.65 18.45 12.80
CA TYR A 950 6.54 18.53 14.26
C TYR A 950 7.46 19.63 14.84
N TYR A 951 8.64 19.84 14.26
CA TYR A 951 9.52 20.96 14.63
C TYR A 951 8.91 22.31 14.23
N GLY A 952 8.23 22.36 13.08
CA GLY A 952 7.47 23.54 12.63
C GLY A 952 6.30 23.87 13.57
N LEU A 953 5.56 22.86 14.03
CA LEU A 953 4.47 23.01 15.01
C LEU A 953 4.97 23.57 16.35
N TYR A 954 6.16 23.13 16.81
CA TYR A 954 6.81 23.69 18.00
C TYR A 954 7.15 25.18 17.81
N ILE A 955 7.82 25.55 16.72
CA ILE A 955 8.19 26.95 16.45
C ILE A 955 6.93 27.83 16.27
N ALA A 956 5.90 27.31 15.61
CA ALA A 956 4.61 28.00 15.49
C ALA A 956 3.98 28.26 16.87
N ALA A 957 4.10 27.34 17.83
CA ALA A 957 3.63 27.57 19.20
C ALA A 957 4.44 28.67 19.93
N LEU A 958 5.76 28.72 19.74
CA LEU A 958 6.60 29.82 20.24
C LEU A 958 6.15 31.18 19.68
N ALA A 959 5.99 31.28 18.36
CA ALA A 959 5.58 32.52 17.71
C ALA A 959 4.15 32.94 18.09
N SER A 960 3.23 31.98 18.24
CA SER A 960 1.83 32.22 18.58
C SER A 960 1.66 32.98 19.90
N GLY A 961 2.43 32.65 20.94
CA GLY A 961 2.32 33.34 22.24
C GLY A 961 2.65 34.82 22.16
N SER A 962 3.59 35.23 21.30
CA SER A 962 3.91 36.64 21.07
C SER A 962 2.77 37.41 20.38
N VAL A 963 2.02 36.75 19.50
CA VAL A 963 0.85 37.33 18.82
C VAL A 963 -0.34 37.38 19.79
N LEU A 964 -0.58 36.31 20.55
CA LEU A 964 -1.67 36.22 21.52
C LEU A 964 -1.50 37.18 22.70
N LEU A 965 -0.29 37.69 22.95
CA LEU A 965 -0.06 38.82 23.87
C LEU A 965 -0.91 40.05 23.49
N LEU A 966 -1.25 40.24 22.21
CA LEU A 966 -2.10 41.36 21.79
C LEU A 966 -3.54 41.23 22.31
N VAL A 967 -4.01 40.02 22.61
CA VAL A 967 -5.34 39.79 23.21
C VAL A 967 -5.47 40.49 24.55
N THR A 968 -4.38 40.57 25.34
CA THR A 968 -4.41 41.24 26.64
C THR A 968 -4.48 42.77 26.54
N LYS A 969 -4.40 43.33 25.33
CA LYS A 969 -4.60 44.76 25.08
C LYS A 969 -6.05 45.11 24.73
N LEU A 970 -6.92 44.11 24.57
CA LEU A 970 -8.35 44.31 24.31
C LEU A 970 -9.08 44.75 25.59
N PRO A 971 -10.30 45.33 25.49
CA PRO A 971 -11.14 45.61 26.66
C PRO A 971 -11.31 44.37 27.54
N LYS A 972 -11.30 44.56 28.87
CA LYS A 972 -11.21 43.48 29.87
C LYS A 972 -12.12 42.28 29.58
N TYR A 973 -13.41 42.53 29.33
CA TYR A 973 -14.39 41.45 29.08
C TYR A 973 -14.12 40.70 27.77
N ILE A 974 -13.71 41.41 26.73
CA ILE A 974 -13.36 40.81 25.42
C ILE A 974 -12.07 40.00 25.55
N SER A 975 -11.06 40.53 26.24
CA SER A 975 -9.80 39.81 26.50
C SER A 975 -10.06 38.52 27.29
N VAL A 976 -10.89 38.56 28.33
CA VAL A 976 -11.23 37.36 29.11
C VAL A 976 -11.95 36.33 28.26
N LEU A 977 -12.96 36.74 27.48
CA LEU A 977 -13.68 35.84 26.58
C LEU A 977 -12.75 35.19 25.55
N ALA A 978 -11.88 35.99 24.91
CA ALA A 978 -10.93 35.48 23.92
C ALA A 978 -9.93 34.49 24.55
N ILE A 979 -9.44 34.77 25.76
CA ILE A 979 -8.56 33.84 26.50
C ILE A 979 -9.30 32.53 26.82
N CYS A 980 -10.55 32.59 27.30
CA CYS A 980 -11.35 31.40 27.56
C CYS A 980 -11.55 30.56 26.30
N ILE A 981 -11.85 31.20 25.16
CA ILE A 981 -11.98 30.51 23.86
C ILE A 981 -10.68 29.81 23.48
N ILE A 982 -9.52 30.46 23.63
CA ILE A 982 -8.21 29.85 23.34
C ILE A 982 -7.96 28.63 24.24
N LEU A 983 -8.22 28.75 25.55
CA LEU A 983 -8.03 27.67 26.51
C LEU A 983 -8.98 26.48 26.28
N ILE A 984 -10.17 26.72 25.71
CA ILE A 984 -11.13 25.65 25.39
C ILE A 984 -10.80 25.01 24.05
N LEU A 985 -10.47 25.80 23.02
CA LEU A 985 -10.29 25.32 21.66
C LEU A 985 -8.92 24.68 21.40
N ALA A 986 -7.85 25.13 22.08
CA ALA A 986 -6.52 24.56 21.84
C ALA A 986 -6.47 23.03 22.11
N PRO A 987 -7.01 22.53 23.23
CA PRO A 987 -6.86 21.13 23.60
C PRO A 987 -7.94 20.19 23.07
N VAL A 988 -8.99 20.65 22.37
CA VAL A 988 -10.15 19.81 21.97
C VAL A 988 -9.71 18.49 21.36
N ASN A 989 -8.90 18.55 20.30
CA ASN A 989 -8.40 17.38 19.60
C ASN A 989 -7.43 16.55 20.47
N SER A 990 -6.49 17.21 21.15
CA SER A 990 -5.51 16.54 22.01
C SER A 990 -6.15 15.80 23.20
N ILE A 991 -7.22 16.34 23.79
CA ILE A 991 -7.95 15.71 24.91
C ILE A 991 -8.67 14.44 24.42
N VAL A 992 -9.27 14.48 23.24
CA VAL A 992 -9.92 13.31 22.65
C VAL A 992 -8.88 12.19 22.42
N THR A 993 -7.72 12.53 21.85
CA THR A 993 -6.61 11.58 21.74
C THR A 993 -6.21 11.07 23.12
N ALA A 994 -5.95 11.94 24.10
CA ALA A 994 -5.54 11.50 25.44
C ALA A 994 -6.54 10.51 26.07
N ASN A 995 -7.84 10.77 25.90
CA ASN A 995 -8.91 9.93 26.44
C ASN A 995 -8.92 8.50 25.85
N SER A 996 -8.51 8.31 24.59
CA SER A 996 -8.45 6.96 24.00
C SER A 996 -7.42 6.06 24.69
N TYR A 997 -6.37 6.64 25.28
CA TYR A 997 -5.34 5.91 26.04
C TYR A 997 -5.70 5.70 27.52
N LEU A 998 -6.73 6.40 28.03
CA LEU A 998 -7.22 6.21 29.40
C LEU A 998 -8.12 4.99 29.54
N GLY A 999 -8.53 4.36 28.44
CA GLY A 999 -9.32 3.13 28.41
C GLY A 999 -8.80 2.01 29.32
N LYS A 1000 -9.73 1.17 29.80
CA LYS A 1000 -9.41 0.05 30.72
C LYS A 1000 -8.59 -1.03 30.05
N ASN A 1001 -8.89 -1.35 28.79
CA ASN A 1001 -8.23 -2.42 28.04
C ASN A 1001 -7.09 -1.86 27.19
N PRO A 1002 -5.99 -2.62 27.03
CA PRO A 1002 -4.98 -2.31 26.03
C PRO A 1002 -5.53 -2.54 24.62
N HIS A 1003 -4.83 -2.03 23.60
CA HIS A 1003 -5.14 -2.41 22.22
C HIS A 1003 -4.54 -3.79 21.91
N ALA A 1004 -3.31 -4.05 22.41
CA ALA A 1004 -2.63 -5.32 22.24
C ALA A 1004 -2.03 -5.84 23.56
N PHE A 1005 -1.93 -7.15 23.72
CA PHE A 1005 -1.32 -7.77 24.89
C PHE A 1005 -0.49 -9.02 24.59
N ILE A 1006 0.44 -9.35 25.48
CA ILE A 1006 1.11 -10.66 25.55
C ILE A 1006 0.56 -11.36 26.79
N SER A 1007 0.00 -12.55 26.62
CA SER A 1007 -0.60 -13.28 27.74
C SER A 1007 0.45 -13.68 28.78
N THR A 1008 0.03 -14.00 30.00
CA THR A 1008 0.94 -14.50 31.04
C THR A 1008 1.59 -15.82 30.63
N LYS A 1009 0.87 -16.70 29.92
CA LYS A 1009 1.38 -18.01 29.48
C LYS A 1009 2.37 -17.85 28.33
N GLU A 1010 2.08 -16.99 27.37
CA GLU A 1010 3.01 -16.65 26.28
C GLU A 1010 4.26 -15.97 26.83
N LEU A 1011 4.09 -15.00 27.73
CA LEU A 1011 5.18 -14.29 28.40
C LEU A 1011 6.11 -15.24 29.15
N GLN A 1012 5.60 -16.27 29.81
CA GLN A 1012 6.41 -17.30 30.47
C GLN A 1012 7.33 -18.04 29.48
N GLY A 1013 6.82 -18.40 28.30
CA GLY A 1013 7.63 -19.04 27.26
C GLY A 1013 8.72 -18.12 26.69
N LEU A 1014 8.37 -16.85 26.42
CA LEU A 1014 9.32 -15.85 25.94
C LEU A 1014 10.40 -15.52 26.98
N GLN A 1015 10.03 -15.46 28.28
CA GLN A 1015 10.98 -15.30 29.39
C GLN A 1015 11.90 -16.52 29.54
N PHE A 1016 11.36 -17.74 29.38
CA PHE A 1016 12.16 -18.95 29.33
C PHE A 1016 13.20 -18.88 28.20
N LEU A 1017 12.79 -18.46 26.99
CA LEU A 1017 13.70 -18.22 25.87
C LEU A 1017 14.74 -17.15 26.19
N SER A 1018 14.37 -16.09 26.91
CA SER A 1018 15.32 -15.05 27.32
C SER A 1018 16.49 -15.61 28.14
N ASN A 1019 16.23 -16.59 29.00
CA ASN A 1019 17.24 -17.25 29.83
C ASN A 1019 18.07 -18.31 29.10
N GLN A 1020 17.74 -18.65 27.84
CA GLN A 1020 18.55 -19.56 27.03
C GLN A 1020 19.79 -18.86 26.43
N PRO A 1021 20.86 -19.60 26.08
CA PRO A 1021 22.01 -19.06 25.37
C PRO A 1021 21.61 -18.35 24.07
N ASP A 1022 22.37 -17.32 23.68
CA ASP A 1022 22.07 -16.52 22.48
C ASP A 1022 22.01 -17.39 21.20
N GLY A 1023 21.18 -16.98 20.24
CA GLY A 1023 20.98 -17.64 18.95
C GLY A 1023 19.70 -17.20 18.25
N VAL A 1024 19.61 -17.48 16.95
CA VAL A 1024 18.49 -17.05 16.10
C VAL A 1024 17.24 -17.86 16.41
N ILE A 1025 16.11 -17.16 16.57
CA ILE A 1025 14.79 -17.76 16.74
C ILE A 1025 14.08 -17.80 15.38
N LEU A 1026 13.47 -18.91 15.02
CA LEU A 1026 12.46 -18.97 13.96
C LEU A 1026 11.07 -18.96 14.61
N THR A 1027 10.16 -18.13 14.09
CA THR A 1027 8.76 -18.09 14.51
C THR A 1027 7.85 -18.14 13.29
N PHE A 1028 6.58 -18.47 13.51
CA PHE A 1028 5.57 -18.44 12.45
C PHE A 1028 5.39 -17.00 11.94
N PRO A 1029 5.41 -16.75 10.61
CA PRO A 1029 5.20 -15.43 10.05
C PRO A 1029 3.84 -14.83 10.44
N TYR A 1030 3.76 -13.50 10.51
CA TYR A 1030 2.51 -12.80 10.80
C TYR A 1030 1.38 -13.22 9.84
N ASP A 1031 0.18 -13.43 10.38
CA ASP A 1031 -1.04 -13.74 9.64
C ASP A 1031 -2.08 -12.64 9.85
N GLU A 1032 -2.24 -11.78 8.85
CA GLU A 1032 -3.19 -10.67 8.85
C GLU A 1032 -4.65 -11.12 9.06
N LYS A 1033 -5.00 -12.34 8.64
CA LYS A 1033 -6.36 -12.88 8.80
C LYS A 1033 -6.69 -13.17 10.25
N LEU A 1034 -5.69 -13.32 11.12
CA LEU A 1034 -5.91 -13.67 12.53
C LEU A 1034 -6.57 -12.52 13.30
N LYS A 1035 -6.24 -11.26 12.99
CA LYS A 1035 -6.86 -10.09 13.61
C LYS A 1035 -8.38 -10.06 13.41
N GLN A 1036 -8.84 -10.47 12.23
CA GLN A 1036 -10.27 -10.50 11.87
C GLN A 1036 -11.04 -11.60 12.63
N LYS A 1037 -10.36 -12.65 13.10
CA LYS A 1037 -10.94 -13.74 13.88
C LYS A 1037 -11.06 -13.42 15.38
N LEU A 1038 -10.41 -12.35 15.83
CA LEU A 1038 -10.21 -12.01 17.24
C LEU A 1038 -10.81 -10.64 17.57
N VAL A 1039 -11.28 -10.49 18.81
CA VAL A 1039 -11.84 -9.22 19.30
C VAL A 1039 -10.80 -8.48 20.15
N GLU A 1040 -10.77 -7.14 20.05
CA GLU A 1040 -9.93 -6.28 20.88
C GLU A 1040 -10.25 -6.46 22.39
N PRO A 1041 -9.26 -6.59 23.29
CA PRO A 1041 -7.81 -6.49 23.07
C PRO A 1041 -7.24 -7.66 22.27
N TRP A 1042 -6.38 -7.39 21.28
CA TRP A 1042 -5.77 -8.43 20.46
C TRP A 1042 -4.51 -9.01 21.12
N PRO A 1043 -4.27 -10.33 21.07
CA PRO A 1043 -2.93 -10.87 21.28
C PRO A 1043 -1.95 -10.16 20.34
N ILE A 1044 -0.75 -9.83 20.82
CA ILE A 1044 0.18 -8.98 20.05
C ILE A 1044 0.58 -9.61 18.71
N LEU A 1045 0.63 -10.95 18.66
CA LEU A 1045 0.89 -11.73 17.44
C LEU A 1045 -0.19 -11.56 16.35
N ALA A 1046 -1.37 -11.07 16.72
CA ALA A 1046 -2.50 -10.80 15.82
C ALA A 1046 -2.76 -9.30 15.63
N TYR A 1047 -2.11 -8.43 16.40
CA TYR A 1047 -2.36 -6.99 16.35
C TYR A 1047 -1.82 -6.36 15.06
N ASP A 1048 -0.56 -6.66 14.75
CA ASP A 1048 0.20 -6.23 13.58
C ASP A 1048 1.45 -7.13 13.48
N SER A 1049 2.21 -7.03 12.39
CA SER A 1049 3.54 -7.62 12.31
C SER A 1049 4.49 -6.86 13.23
N THR A 1050 4.73 -7.34 14.45
CA THR A 1050 5.54 -6.65 15.47
C THR A 1050 6.85 -7.38 15.80
N ALA A 1051 7.79 -6.69 16.44
CA ALA A 1051 9.05 -7.24 16.92
C ALA A 1051 8.97 -7.97 18.29
N TYR A 1052 7.79 -8.45 18.71
CA TYR A 1052 7.56 -8.81 20.11
C TYR A 1052 8.37 -10.02 20.61
N VAL A 1053 8.63 -11.02 19.76
CA VAL A 1053 9.46 -12.17 20.15
C VAL A 1053 10.88 -11.69 20.39
N SER A 1054 11.45 -10.90 19.47
CA SER A 1054 12.78 -10.31 19.66
C SER A 1054 12.87 -9.40 20.90
N ALA A 1055 11.84 -8.60 21.15
CA ALA A 1055 11.76 -7.67 22.29
C ALA A 1055 11.77 -8.38 23.64
N VAL A 1056 10.98 -9.44 23.82
CA VAL A 1056 10.84 -10.13 25.11
C VAL A 1056 11.89 -11.22 25.30
N SER A 1057 12.22 -11.97 24.24
CA SER A 1057 13.26 -13.01 24.30
C SER A 1057 14.67 -12.43 24.34
N LYS A 1058 14.85 -11.15 23.99
CA LYS A 1058 16.14 -10.47 23.88
C LYS A 1058 17.08 -11.18 22.90
N LYS A 1059 16.56 -11.72 21.80
CA LYS A 1059 17.31 -12.48 20.79
C LYS A 1059 16.88 -12.05 19.39
N ALA A 1060 17.81 -12.12 18.43
CA ALA A 1060 17.48 -11.87 17.04
C ALA A 1060 16.56 -12.97 16.49
N VAL A 1061 15.56 -12.56 15.71
CA VAL A 1061 14.60 -13.46 15.07
C VAL A 1061 14.92 -13.56 13.58
N TYR A 1062 14.58 -14.70 12.98
CA TYR A 1062 14.83 -14.99 11.58
C TYR A 1062 14.29 -13.87 10.69
N LEU A 1063 13.00 -13.58 10.90
CA LEU A 1063 12.24 -12.48 10.35
C LEU A 1063 11.04 -12.16 11.27
N GLU A 1064 10.86 -10.90 11.63
CA GLU A 1064 9.65 -10.30 12.24
C GLU A 1064 9.47 -8.87 11.73
N ASP A 1065 8.37 -8.19 12.07
CA ASP A 1065 8.18 -6.76 11.81
C ASP A 1065 8.43 -6.34 10.34
N GLU A 1066 7.51 -6.74 9.46
CA GLU A 1066 7.55 -6.42 8.03
C GLU A 1066 7.59 -4.90 7.77
N SER A 1067 6.86 -4.11 8.56
CA SER A 1067 6.79 -2.65 8.44
C SER A 1067 8.15 -2.00 8.72
N GLN A 1068 8.85 -2.40 9.79
CA GLN A 1068 10.19 -1.90 10.04
C GLN A 1068 11.20 -2.41 9.02
N ASN A 1069 11.09 -3.66 8.57
CA ASN A 1069 11.97 -4.15 7.52
C ASN A 1069 11.84 -3.35 6.21
N GLN A 1070 10.63 -2.90 5.87
CA GLN A 1070 10.36 -1.99 4.75
C GLN A 1070 10.99 -0.61 4.97
N ILE A 1071 10.93 -0.06 6.19
CA ILE A 1071 11.58 1.22 6.54
C ILE A 1071 13.11 1.11 6.47
N LEU A 1072 13.67 -0.03 6.88
CA LEU A 1072 15.10 -0.33 6.85
C LEU A 1072 15.61 -0.69 5.45
N LEU A 1073 14.70 -0.88 4.47
CA LEU A 1073 15.00 -1.28 3.09
C LEU A 1073 15.73 -2.63 2.99
N THR A 1074 15.36 -3.57 3.86
CA THR A 1074 15.90 -4.94 3.81
C THR A 1074 15.18 -5.77 2.74
N ASN A 1075 15.82 -6.84 2.26
CA ASN A 1075 15.15 -7.83 1.39
C ASN A 1075 14.35 -8.86 2.21
N TYR A 1076 13.38 -8.37 2.99
CA TYR A 1076 12.61 -9.21 3.90
C TYR A 1076 11.67 -10.18 3.19
N LYS A 1077 11.16 -9.82 2.00
CA LYS A 1077 10.28 -10.69 1.20
C LYS A 1077 10.90 -12.06 0.91
N ARG A 1078 12.21 -12.10 0.65
CA ARG A 1078 12.94 -13.36 0.45
C ARG A 1078 12.85 -14.28 1.67
N LYS A 1079 13.11 -13.75 2.87
CA LYS A 1079 13.01 -14.52 4.12
C LYS A 1079 11.57 -14.87 4.47
N LEU A 1080 10.62 -13.98 4.16
CA LEU A 1080 9.19 -14.20 4.41
C LEU A 1080 8.70 -15.42 3.65
N VAL A 1081 8.97 -15.46 2.34
CA VAL A 1081 8.62 -16.59 1.47
C VAL A 1081 9.34 -17.85 1.92
N ALA A 1082 10.63 -17.78 2.24
CA ALA A 1082 11.38 -18.94 2.74
C ALA A 1082 10.82 -19.49 4.06
N SER A 1083 10.38 -18.62 4.97
CA SER A 1083 9.75 -19.02 6.24
C SER A 1083 8.37 -19.66 6.01
N LYS A 1084 7.53 -19.08 5.15
CA LYS A 1084 6.24 -19.67 4.75
C LYS A 1084 6.43 -21.05 4.13
N ASP A 1085 7.41 -21.20 3.24
CA ASP A 1085 7.76 -22.49 2.62
C ASP A 1085 8.19 -23.53 3.64
N PHE A 1086 8.97 -23.13 4.64
CA PHE A 1086 9.38 -24.01 5.73
C PHE A 1086 8.17 -24.57 6.49
N PHE A 1087 7.22 -23.71 6.86
CA PHE A 1087 6.03 -24.13 7.64
C PHE A 1087 4.98 -24.87 6.81
N LEU A 1088 4.98 -24.74 5.49
CA LEU A 1088 4.11 -25.50 4.58
C LEU A 1088 4.65 -26.91 4.26
N LYS A 1089 5.97 -27.13 4.37
CA LYS A 1089 6.64 -28.40 4.03
C LYS A 1089 6.95 -29.22 5.30
N SER A 1090 7.08 -30.54 5.17
CA SER A 1090 7.50 -31.39 6.30
C SER A 1090 8.93 -31.07 6.76
N VAL A 1091 9.19 -31.09 8.07
CA VAL A 1091 10.48 -30.73 8.70
C VAL A 1091 11.68 -31.47 8.10
N THR A 1092 11.49 -32.74 7.75
CA THR A 1092 12.51 -33.60 7.13
C THR A 1092 13.03 -33.11 5.77
N LYS A 1093 12.21 -32.37 5.00
CA LYS A 1093 12.61 -31.81 3.70
C LYS A 1093 13.31 -30.45 3.83
N SER A 1094 13.43 -29.91 5.05
CA SER A 1094 13.81 -28.51 5.29
C SER A 1094 14.95 -28.34 6.31
N ILE A 1095 15.77 -29.38 6.54
CA ILE A 1095 16.93 -29.32 7.46
C ILE A 1095 17.93 -28.25 7.03
N ASN A 1096 18.27 -28.21 5.74
CA ASN A 1096 19.22 -27.24 5.20
C ASN A 1096 18.78 -25.80 5.50
N PHE A 1097 17.48 -25.51 5.43
CA PHE A 1097 16.95 -24.18 5.79
C PHE A 1097 17.29 -23.79 7.24
N LEU A 1098 17.18 -24.71 8.19
CA LEU A 1098 17.48 -24.42 9.60
C LEU A 1098 18.99 -24.17 9.82
N HIS A 1099 19.85 -24.97 9.19
CA HIS A 1099 21.30 -24.81 9.30
C HIS A 1099 21.84 -23.59 8.55
N ASP A 1100 21.44 -23.39 7.29
CA ASP A 1100 21.89 -22.29 6.43
C ASP A 1100 21.52 -20.91 7.00
N ASN A 1101 20.44 -20.84 7.78
CA ASN A 1101 19.97 -19.61 8.43
C ASN A 1101 20.36 -19.54 9.92
N HIS A 1102 21.21 -20.46 10.40
CA HIS A 1102 21.71 -20.51 11.78
C HIS A 1102 20.61 -20.50 12.86
N ILE A 1103 19.48 -21.16 12.58
CA ILE A 1103 18.35 -21.25 13.52
C ILE A 1103 18.74 -22.12 14.72
N LYS A 1104 18.62 -21.59 15.92
CA LYS A 1104 18.91 -22.32 17.17
C LYS A 1104 17.66 -22.73 17.92
N TYR A 1105 16.63 -21.88 17.89
CA TYR A 1105 15.35 -22.12 18.54
C TYR A 1105 14.21 -21.92 17.55
N ILE A 1106 13.13 -22.67 17.74
CA ILE A 1106 11.88 -22.47 17.02
C ILE A 1106 10.80 -22.18 18.07
N TYR A 1107 10.24 -20.98 18.04
CA TYR A 1107 9.15 -20.52 18.90
C TYR A 1107 7.84 -20.63 18.13
N LEU A 1108 6.89 -21.43 18.63
CA LEU A 1108 5.60 -21.63 17.96
C LEU A 1108 4.44 -21.38 18.91
N PRO A 1109 3.65 -20.31 18.66
CA PRO A 1109 2.34 -20.17 19.26
C PRO A 1109 1.39 -21.28 18.79
N LYS A 1110 0.72 -21.95 19.72
CA LYS A 1110 -0.18 -23.08 19.45
C LYS A 1110 -1.41 -22.68 18.63
N ILE A 1111 -1.76 -21.39 18.59
CA ILE A 1111 -2.87 -20.84 17.78
C ILE A 1111 -2.73 -21.15 16.28
N PHE A 1112 -1.51 -21.36 15.78
CA PHE A 1112 -1.25 -21.70 14.38
C PHE A 1112 -1.42 -23.19 14.07
N ASN A 1113 -1.70 -24.05 15.06
CA ASN A 1113 -1.82 -25.50 14.91
C ASN A 1113 -0.63 -26.18 14.20
N VAL A 1114 0.57 -25.60 14.33
CA VAL A 1114 1.82 -26.16 13.79
C VAL A 1114 2.55 -26.92 14.89
N ARG A 1115 2.90 -28.18 14.63
CA ARG A 1115 3.76 -28.99 15.51
C ARG A 1115 4.88 -29.63 14.69
N LEU A 1116 6.09 -29.65 15.24
CA LEU A 1116 7.24 -30.27 14.59
C LEU A 1116 7.38 -31.72 15.06
N ASP A 1117 7.83 -32.59 14.15
CA ASP A 1117 8.02 -34.02 14.43
C ASP A 1117 9.36 -34.27 15.13
N GLU A 1118 9.28 -34.59 16.43
CA GLU A 1118 10.43 -34.90 17.29
C GLU A 1118 11.08 -36.26 16.95
N SER A 1119 10.39 -37.17 16.25
CA SER A 1119 10.93 -38.50 15.89
C SER A 1119 12.15 -38.43 14.97
N THR A 1120 12.33 -37.29 14.30
CA THR A 1120 13.43 -37.03 13.37
C THR A 1120 14.78 -36.77 14.05
N ASN A 1121 14.81 -36.60 15.38
CA ASN A 1121 15.98 -36.16 16.16
C ASN A 1121 16.61 -34.82 15.73
N ILE A 1122 15.98 -34.06 14.82
CA ILE A 1122 16.49 -32.75 14.36
C ILE A 1122 16.20 -31.67 15.41
N VAL A 1123 15.00 -31.72 16.00
CA VAL A 1123 14.51 -30.75 16.99
C VAL A 1123 14.17 -31.46 18.29
N LYS A 1124 14.34 -30.76 19.41
CA LYS A 1124 13.95 -31.22 20.74
C LYS A 1124 13.04 -30.20 21.41
N ASN A 1125 11.88 -30.61 21.90
CA ASN A 1125 11.04 -29.75 22.73
C ASN A 1125 11.75 -29.44 24.06
N ILE A 1126 11.92 -28.16 24.37
CA ILE A 1126 12.58 -27.70 25.60
C ILE A 1126 11.65 -26.92 26.52
N PHE A 1127 10.45 -26.56 26.06
CA PHE A 1127 9.42 -25.90 26.85
C PHE A 1127 8.07 -26.00 26.14
N GLU A 1128 7.02 -26.33 26.90
CA GLU A 1128 5.65 -26.36 26.39
C GLU A 1128 4.66 -25.95 27.49
N ASN A 1129 3.68 -25.12 27.15
CA ASN A 1129 2.54 -24.81 28.00
C ASN A 1129 1.23 -24.76 27.16
N GLU A 1130 0.16 -24.21 27.71
CA GLU A 1130 -1.15 -24.13 27.05
C GLU A 1130 -1.15 -23.30 25.74
N GLU A 1131 -0.26 -22.30 25.61
CA GLU A 1131 -0.30 -21.34 24.49
C GLU A 1131 0.92 -21.44 23.56
N VAL A 1132 2.07 -21.92 24.03
CA VAL A 1132 3.31 -21.94 23.24
C VAL A 1132 4.09 -23.25 23.40
N VAL A 1133 4.86 -23.58 22.36
CA VAL A 1133 5.87 -24.65 22.37
C VAL A 1133 7.18 -24.11 21.81
N ILE A 1134 8.29 -24.51 22.40
CA ILE A 1134 9.64 -24.08 22.01
C ILE A 1134 10.51 -25.29 21.76
N TYR A 1135 11.08 -25.34 20.55
CA TYR A 1135 12.03 -26.36 20.15
C TYR A 1135 13.45 -25.79 20.11
N LYS A 1136 14.43 -26.64 20.40
CA LYS A 1136 15.85 -26.39 20.19
C LYS A 1136 16.36 -27.29 19.07
N LEU A 1137 17.18 -26.74 18.17
CA LEU A 1137 17.87 -27.54 17.17
C LEU A 1137 18.98 -28.37 17.83
N ASN A 1138 19.04 -29.67 17.53
CA ASN A 1138 20.17 -30.50 17.93
C ASN A 1138 21.34 -30.19 16.98
N THR A 1139 22.48 -29.79 17.55
CA THR A 1139 23.73 -29.67 16.79
C THR A 1139 24.21 -31.07 16.42
N TYR A 1140 24.16 -31.40 15.13
CA TYR A 1140 24.87 -32.54 14.55
C TYR A 1140 26.33 -32.16 14.28
#